data_AF-A0A812VHY0-F1
#
_entry.id   AF-A0A812VHY0-F1
#
_cell.length_a   1.000
_cell.length_b   1.000
_cell.length_c   1.000
_cell.angle_alpha   90.00
_cell.angle_beta   90.00
_cell.angle_gamma   90.00
#
_symmetry.space_group_name_H-M   'P 1'
#
loop_
_entity.id
_entity.type
_entity.pdbx_description
1 polymer ?
#
loop_
_entity_poly.entity_id
_entity_poly.type
_entity_poly.pdbx_seq_one_letter_code
_entity_poly.pdbx_strand_id
1 'polypeptide(L)'
;MASMVEVNSDDEYAADDHEDDESLKAKLSGTLGVKPEVDSEGYPGVAKRPIATPARALEPCVKRQRKIPTRQERLLIASKARISRMCAPKSRRKELEVPDFVRQHWLSNKEEMGRLLLDLNFDKGKFISQLEVIISKKQKYTIIVDQGWFSKDELRLADVFGSLLRKRVLAAIKYCESQPDTHVRQNLYDNEKEFWAKEDGPVMPENCFLGLEKMKNRALADEKKSLEEKPMDDKFTRVKKTRALVKELQNDYDPNNADVKKQDIRSLDDLYDKGQELVIGSGLQGGWNEECSRATATEQKIRLLVPKLIFSSEEDIRKALLRQAKIAAESPPEIEAQPEEGPMAGELQIRCSSVVAQQMSYQVSSLAKLSEGWQVQSAMESGPESEGHEHQRFSNRATFEHTRTRKLKGLFPGPRDQPKQQSPRIAQNVAVPLSMLGEEDLAFPILKLRDWGQFLADKHCLHLLVGLTKPDLKREQDICEEFWAKFKKLQPDHQIYERFAQHSMDPKLTFPFVYHGDEGRGRRRSPFLVGNFHSLLGKGTQVYFAVIAVTGDWPWLHRSGCLARSFNNIPKKTGDKMTGICHRCAAGTEGIPWEVIHERSPLWLDTTFSVSGFAKVPAVARLLGVPGQEEGLLRFDFFHAFHLGVGKHFLGSSLALWSTHFPGGNVDLRVEALEAAFFSWCRANKEVPVITRLTKETLQWPSTLDFPAASWFKGGVTTVMFKFLAATMCQQNWAHEPMLEKAAEAVVSMNKCLSALYASDMFIEPGRAAQIAEDGLRFLRRLAWLAKQAAKEQRALWLLTPKTHVIHHLLLEDLLLPARQGIWPMNPLSWSVQMDEDFVGFSSRLARRVDPRTCSKRCIERYLYAAYAQYVKAKYIIPRS
;
A
#
# COMPACT_ATOMS: atom_id res chain seq x y z
N MET A 1 26.77 -48.22 -26.51
CA MET A 1 25.84 -49.27 -26.98
C MET A 1 24.51 -49.08 -26.27
N ALA A 2 23.39 -49.47 -26.88
CA ALA A 2 22.06 -49.11 -26.41
C ALA A 2 21.38 -50.21 -25.59
N SER A 3 20.41 -49.81 -24.78
CA SER A 3 19.28 -50.65 -24.36
C SER A 3 18.01 -49.83 -24.59
N MET A 4 17.17 -50.26 -25.53
CA MET A 4 15.86 -49.67 -25.77
C MET A 4 14.91 -50.00 -24.61
N VAL A 5 13.98 -49.08 -24.33
CA VAL A 5 12.67 -49.44 -23.75
C VAL A 5 11.63 -48.75 -24.60
N GLU A 6 10.81 -49.54 -25.27
CA GLU A 6 9.67 -49.06 -26.06
C GLU A 6 8.53 -48.70 -25.11
N VAL A 7 7.81 -47.63 -25.42
CA VAL A 7 6.48 -47.35 -24.86
C VAL A 7 5.60 -47.01 -26.05
N ASN A 8 4.52 -47.77 -26.23
CA ASN A 8 3.62 -47.61 -27.37
C ASN A 8 2.87 -46.28 -27.33
N SER A 9 2.43 -45.84 -28.51
CA SER A 9 1.37 -44.87 -28.65
C SER A 9 0.04 -45.43 -28.11
N ASP A 10 -0.85 -44.53 -27.68
CA ASP A 10 -2.13 -44.29 -28.34
C ASP A 10 -3.00 -43.40 -27.44
N ASP A 11 -3.27 -42.18 -27.89
CA ASP A 11 -4.48 -41.41 -27.53
C ASP A 11 -4.59 -40.20 -28.47
N GLU A 12 -5.67 -40.14 -29.26
CA GLU A 12 -5.92 -39.09 -30.25
C GLU A 12 -6.49 -37.83 -29.60
N TYR A 13 -5.92 -36.65 -29.88
CA TYR A 13 -6.69 -35.40 -29.85
C TYR A 13 -6.32 -34.49 -31.01
N ALA A 14 -7.34 -33.88 -31.61
CA ALA A 14 -7.27 -33.25 -32.92
C ALA A 14 -6.31 -32.04 -32.98
N ALA A 15 -5.66 -31.89 -34.13
CA ALA A 15 -4.99 -30.67 -34.54
C ALA A 15 -5.97 -29.75 -35.29
N ASP A 16 -5.70 -28.45 -35.24
CA ASP A 16 -5.99 -27.49 -36.32
C ASP A 16 -5.15 -26.22 -36.14
N ASP A 17 -5.04 -25.41 -37.20
CA ASP A 17 -4.43 -24.08 -37.28
C ASP A 17 -2.94 -23.94 -36.86
N HIS A 18 -2.05 -24.43 -37.73
CA HIS A 18 -0.66 -24.00 -37.80
C HIS A 18 -0.25 -23.73 -39.27
N GLU A 19 -0.33 -22.47 -39.71
CA GLU A 19 0.17 -22.02 -41.03
C GLU A 19 1.51 -21.27 -40.92
N ASP A 20 2.44 -21.68 -41.80
CA ASP A 20 3.51 -20.94 -42.49
C ASP A 20 4.47 -19.96 -41.76
N ASP A 21 5.72 -20.41 -41.58
CA ASP A 21 6.94 -19.59 -41.79
C ASP A 21 8.17 -20.45 -42.18
N GLU A 22 8.11 -21.17 -43.30
CA GLU A 22 9.21 -21.97 -43.88
C GLU A 22 9.39 -21.69 -45.38
N SER A 23 9.90 -20.50 -45.75
CA SER A 23 10.20 -20.18 -47.17
C SER A 23 11.48 -19.36 -47.44
N LEU A 24 12.43 -19.28 -46.49
CA LEU A 24 13.60 -18.40 -46.62
C LEU A 24 14.97 -18.99 -46.20
N LYS A 25 15.17 -20.31 -46.33
CA LYS A 25 16.46 -20.99 -46.05
C LYS A 25 17.02 -21.88 -47.18
N ALA A 26 16.62 -21.66 -48.43
CA ALA A 26 17.05 -22.47 -49.58
C ALA A 26 17.66 -21.66 -50.75
N LYS A 27 18.85 -21.05 -50.52
CA LYS A 27 19.87 -20.70 -51.56
C LYS A 27 21.06 -19.97 -50.92
N LEU A 28 22.20 -20.67 -50.76
CA LEU A 28 23.58 -20.17 -50.93
C LEU A 28 24.60 -21.24 -50.51
N SER A 29 24.95 -22.12 -51.44
CA SER A 29 26.14 -22.98 -51.38
C SER A 29 26.81 -22.93 -52.76
N GLY A 30 28.05 -22.46 -52.82
CA GLY A 30 28.69 -22.11 -54.09
C GLY A 30 30.11 -21.57 -53.88
N THR A 31 31.04 -22.48 -53.64
CA THR A 31 32.45 -22.17 -53.39
C THR A 31 33.17 -21.74 -54.68
N LEU A 32 34.03 -20.74 -54.61
CA LEU A 32 35.39 -20.70 -55.17
C LEU A 32 36.03 -19.32 -54.95
N GLY A 33 37.36 -19.24 -54.90
CA GLY A 33 38.07 -17.98 -54.74
C GLY A 33 39.49 -18.03 -55.33
N VAL A 34 39.79 -17.07 -56.20
CA VAL A 34 41.12 -16.82 -56.80
C VAL A 34 41.31 -15.31 -56.94
N LYS A 35 42.52 -14.82 -56.65
CA LYS A 35 43.04 -13.46 -56.93
C LYS A 35 43.86 -13.51 -58.24
N PRO A 36 44.14 -12.40 -58.97
CA PRO A 36 44.42 -11.06 -58.40
C PRO A 36 43.98 -9.82 -59.22
N GLU A 37 44.27 -8.65 -58.62
CA GLU A 37 44.80 -7.40 -59.21
C GLU A 37 44.09 -6.53 -60.29
N VAL A 38 44.16 -5.21 -59.99
CA VAL A 38 44.46 -4.06 -60.88
C VAL A 38 43.32 -3.29 -61.60
N ASP A 39 43.43 -1.96 -61.43
CA ASP A 39 42.94 -0.78 -62.17
C ASP A 39 41.47 -0.48 -62.53
N SER A 40 40.98 0.56 -61.86
CA SER A 40 40.48 1.87 -62.37
C SER A 40 39.21 2.01 -63.25
N GLU A 41 38.49 3.12 -62.94
CA GLU A 41 37.37 3.77 -63.67
C GLU A 41 36.05 2.98 -63.86
N GLY A 42 34.90 3.67 -64.08
CA GLY A 42 33.74 3.00 -64.71
C GLY A 42 32.29 3.49 -64.52
N TYR A 43 31.82 3.87 -63.31
CA TYR A 43 30.37 4.09 -63.00
C TYR A 43 29.46 2.84 -63.20
N PRO A 44 28.12 2.84 -62.93
CA PRO A 44 27.25 3.83 -62.28
C PRO A 44 26.51 3.29 -61.01
N GLY A 45 25.58 4.07 -60.44
CA GLY A 45 24.34 3.47 -59.88
C GLY A 45 23.99 3.60 -58.39
N VAL A 46 24.63 4.45 -57.57
CA VAL A 46 24.15 4.67 -56.18
C VAL A 46 22.99 5.68 -56.15
N ALA A 47 21.82 5.23 -55.69
CA ALA A 47 20.65 6.07 -55.51
C ALA A 47 20.90 7.15 -54.44
N LYS A 48 20.89 8.44 -54.85
CA LYS A 48 21.01 9.57 -53.93
C LYS A 48 19.76 9.65 -53.04
N ARG A 49 19.98 9.87 -51.73
CA ARG A 49 18.91 10.23 -50.78
C ARG A 49 18.18 11.48 -51.29
N PRO A 50 16.87 11.64 -51.03
CA PRO A 50 16.14 12.83 -51.44
C PRO A 50 16.81 14.10 -50.91
N ILE A 51 16.98 15.07 -51.79
CA ILE A 51 17.61 16.37 -51.49
C ILE A 51 16.72 17.11 -50.48
N ALA A 52 17.34 17.76 -49.50
CA ALA A 52 16.62 18.56 -48.51
C ALA A 52 15.78 19.64 -49.21
N THR A 53 14.51 19.75 -48.82
CA THR A 53 13.56 20.74 -49.36
C THR A 53 14.20 22.14 -49.31
N PRO A 54 14.19 22.91 -50.42
CA PRO A 54 14.82 24.22 -50.43
C PRO A 54 14.23 25.10 -49.31
N ALA A 55 15.09 25.82 -48.61
CA ALA A 55 14.69 26.67 -47.50
C ALA A 55 13.59 27.63 -47.96
N ARG A 56 12.38 27.46 -47.41
CA ARG A 56 11.22 28.30 -47.72
C ARG A 56 11.64 29.75 -47.51
N ALA A 57 11.63 30.54 -48.59
CA ALA A 57 12.11 31.91 -48.55
C ALA A 57 11.46 32.65 -47.38
N LEU A 58 12.29 33.29 -46.56
CA LEU A 58 11.80 34.11 -45.45
C LEU A 58 11.00 35.26 -46.06
N GLU A 59 9.67 35.16 -45.98
CA GLU A 59 8.81 36.34 -46.10
C GLU A 59 9.40 37.43 -45.20
N PRO A 60 9.55 38.67 -45.70
CA PRO A 60 10.25 39.71 -44.96
C PRO A 60 9.53 39.93 -43.64
N CYS A 61 10.12 39.43 -42.55
CA CYS A 61 9.51 39.41 -41.24
C CYS A 61 9.19 40.86 -40.86
N VAL A 62 7.92 41.23 -40.99
CA VAL A 62 7.39 42.52 -40.54
C VAL A 62 7.56 42.50 -39.03
N LYS A 63 8.71 43.02 -38.59
CA LYS A 63 9.06 43.18 -37.18
C LYS A 63 7.99 44.05 -36.57
N ARG A 64 6.93 43.42 -36.02
CA ARG A 64 5.96 44.06 -35.14
C ARG A 64 6.78 44.64 -34.01
N GLN A 65 7.11 45.92 -34.14
CA GLN A 65 7.82 46.68 -33.13
C GLN A 65 6.97 46.58 -31.88
N ARG A 66 7.41 45.75 -30.92
CA ARG A 66 6.68 45.54 -29.67
C ARG A 66 6.73 46.88 -28.93
N LYS A 67 5.66 47.66 -29.11
CA LYS A 67 5.51 49.04 -28.63
C LYS A 67 6.01 49.07 -27.19
N ILE A 68 7.14 49.77 -26.97
CA ILE A 68 7.88 49.67 -25.71
C ILE A 68 6.92 50.11 -24.61
N PRO A 69 6.60 49.25 -23.62
CA PRO A 69 5.54 49.56 -22.68
C PRO A 69 5.87 50.84 -21.92
N THR A 70 4.87 51.70 -21.80
CA THR A 70 4.95 52.98 -21.11
C THR A 70 5.40 52.79 -19.66
N ARG A 71 5.81 53.89 -19.01
CA ARG A 71 6.18 53.87 -17.59
C ARG A 71 5.03 53.33 -16.72
N GLN A 72 3.78 53.67 -17.04
CA GLN A 72 2.59 53.20 -16.33
C GLN A 72 2.34 51.69 -16.54
N GLU A 73 2.40 51.19 -17.78
CA GLU A 73 2.24 49.76 -18.05
C GLU A 73 3.31 48.91 -17.35
N ARG A 74 4.57 49.35 -17.35
CA ARG A 74 5.66 48.69 -16.61
C ARG A 74 5.42 48.66 -15.11
N LEU A 75 4.89 49.74 -14.53
CA LEU A 75 4.53 49.81 -13.11
C LEU A 75 3.34 48.88 -12.77
N LEU A 76 2.34 48.80 -13.64
CA LEU A 76 1.20 47.88 -13.48
C LEU A 76 1.62 46.40 -13.59
N ILE A 77 2.56 46.07 -14.48
CA ILE A 77 3.16 44.73 -14.54
C ILE A 77 3.93 44.43 -13.24
N ALA A 78 4.68 45.40 -12.71
CA ALA A 78 5.41 45.25 -11.46
C ALA A 78 4.48 45.06 -10.23
N SER A 79 3.33 45.76 -10.18
CA SER A 79 2.35 45.59 -9.11
C SER A 79 1.70 44.21 -9.14
N LYS A 80 1.24 43.75 -10.31
CA LYS A 80 0.73 42.39 -10.52
C LYS A 80 1.73 41.31 -10.11
N ALA A 81 3.02 41.49 -10.47
CA ALA A 81 4.09 40.58 -10.05
C ALA A 81 4.33 40.59 -8.53
N ARG A 82 4.21 41.74 -7.86
CA ARG A 82 4.32 41.85 -6.39
C ARG A 82 3.16 41.16 -5.68
N ILE A 83 1.92 41.33 -6.15
CA ILE A 83 0.73 40.65 -5.58
C ILE A 83 0.83 39.13 -5.77
N SER A 84 1.23 38.66 -6.96
CA SER A 84 1.48 37.23 -7.20
C SER A 84 2.49 36.64 -6.20
N ARG A 85 3.61 37.34 -5.94
CA ARG A 85 4.59 36.94 -4.91
C ARG A 85 4.04 37.02 -3.47
N MET A 86 3.08 37.89 -3.18
CA MET A 86 2.40 37.97 -1.88
C MET A 86 1.41 36.81 -1.67
N CYS A 87 0.61 36.47 -2.68
CA CYS A 87 -0.38 35.40 -2.61
C CYS A 87 0.21 33.98 -2.65
N ALA A 88 1.40 33.79 -3.23
CA ALA A 88 2.09 32.50 -3.24
C ALA A 88 2.36 31.97 -1.80
N PRO A 89 2.22 30.67 -1.51
CA PRO A 89 2.41 30.11 -0.16
C PRO A 89 3.79 30.39 0.47
N LYS A 90 3.89 30.41 1.80
CA LYS A 90 5.14 30.72 2.53
C LYS A 90 5.51 29.60 3.52
N SER A 91 6.31 28.65 3.05
CA SER A 91 6.73 27.46 3.81
C SER A 91 7.52 27.74 5.10
N ARG A 92 8.35 28.79 5.13
CA ARG A 92 9.21 29.15 6.29
C ARG A 92 8.74 30.39 7.10
N ARG A 93 7.88 31.26 6.55
CA ARG A 93 7.50 32.58 7.13
C ARG A 93 6.00 32.85 6.97
N LYS A 94 5.20 32.34 7.90
CA LYS A 94 3.73 32.40 7.86
C LYS A 94 3.17 33.78 8.15
N GLU A 95 3.87 34.55 8.99
CA GLU A 95 3.59 35.95 9.33
C GLU A 95 3.66 36.91 8.12
N LEU A 96 4.24 36.46 7.00
CA LEU A 96 4.28 37.22 5.75
C LEU A 96 3.16 36.87 4.76
N GLU A 97 2.36 35.83 5.02
CA GLU A 97 1.20 35.51 4.17
C GLU A 97 0.17 36.65 4.15
N VAL A 98 -0.71 36.63 3.15
CA VAL A 98 -1.86 37.55 3.06
C VAL A 98 -3.14 36.81 3.45
N PRO A 99 -4.15 37.50 4.01
CA PRO A 99 -5.44 36.90 4.33
C PRO A 99 -6.07 36.18 3.13
N ASP A 100 -6.83 35.12 3.38
CA ASP A 100 -7.34 34.26 2.32
C ASP A 100 -8.31 34.97 1.35
N PHE A 101 -9.04 36.02 1.79
CA PHE A 101 -9.84 36.85 0.90
C PHE A 101 -8.98 37.54 -0.19
N VAL A 102 -7.75 37.92 0.13
CA VAL A 102 -6.79 38.50 -0.84
C VAL A 102 -6.36 37.45 -1.85
N ARG A 103 -6.13 36.20 -1.41
CA ARG A 103 -5.78 35.07 -2.29
C ARG A 103 -6.93 34.73 -3.23
N GLN A 104 -8.16 34.67 -2.72
CA GLN A 104 -9.37 34.38 -3.50
C GLN A 104 -9.66 35.48 -4.53
N HIS A 105 -9.67 36.75 -4.12
CA HIS A 105 -9.98 37.85 -5.03
C HIS A 105 -8.92 38.01 -6.15
N TRP A 106 -7.67 37.64 -5.87
CA TRP A 106 -6.57 37.64 -6.85
C TRP A 106 -6.73 36.60 -7.96
N LEU A 107 -7.56 35.55 -7.79
CA LEU A 107 -7.81 34.59 -8.87
C LEU A 107 -8.54 35.25 -10.04
N SER A 108 -9.53 36.09 -9.74
CA SER A 108 -10.44 36.72 -10.72
C SER A 108 -10.09 38.17 -11.07
N ASN A 109 -9.64 38.99 -10.11
CA ASN A 109 -9.59 40.46 -10.27
C ASN A 109 -8.16 41.03 -10.39
N LYS A 110 -7.31 40.36 -11.18
CA LYS A 110 -5.86 40.66 -11.33
C LYS A 110 -5.56 42.05 -11.91
N GLU A 111 -6.48 42.60 -12.70
CA GLU A 111 -6.37 43.95 -13.28
C GLU A 111 -6.61 45.02 -12.20
N GLU A 112 -7.78 44.94 -11.55
CA GLU A 112 -8.24 45.85 -10.50
C GLU A 112 -7.28 45.90 -9.31
N MET A 113 -6.88 44.75 -8.78
CA MET A 113 -5.93 44.67 -7.66
C MET A 113 -4.55 45.21 -8.05
N GLY A 114 -4.13 45.05 -9.31
CA GLY A 114 -2.89 45.62 -9.82
C GLY A 114 -2.89 47.15 -9.85
N ARG A 115 -4.02 47.76 -10.26
CA ARG A 115 -4.20 49.22 -10.24
C ARG A 115 -4.28 49.73 -8.80
N LEU A 116 -5.11 49.12 -7.95
CA LEU A 116 -5.24 49.49 -6.53
C LEU A 116 -3.89 49.50 -5.79
N LEU A 117 -3.02 48.51 -6.00
CA LEU A 117 -1.69 48.51 -5.37
C LEU A 117 -0.75 49.58 -5.96
N LEU A 118 -0.91 49.96 -7.23
CA LEU A 118 -0.14 51.01 -7.87
C LEU A 118 -0.59 52.40 -7.38
N ASP A 119 -1.90 52.64 -7.30
CA ASP A 119 -2.51 53.89 -6.81
C ASP A 119 -2.16 54.13 -5.34
N LEU A 120 -2.04 53.06 -4.54
CA LEU A 120 -1.55 53.08 -3.16
C LEU A 120 -0.02 53.03 -3.03
N ASN A 121 0.72 53.34 -4.10
CA ASN A 121 2.18 53.41 -4.16
C ASN A 121 2.90 52.19 -3.53
N PHE A 122 2.38 50.99 -3.81
CA PHE A 122 2.89 49.70 -3.35
C PHE A 122 2.86 49.45 -1.81
N ASP A 123 2.11 50.24 -1.04
CA ASP A 123 1.89 50.07 0.40
C ASP A 123 1.06 48.80 0.70
N LYS A 124 1.68 47.78 1.33
CA LYS A 124 1.00 46.51 1.66
C LYS A 124 -0.15 46.71 2.67
N GLY A 125 0.00 47.62 3.62
CA GLY A 125 -0.98 47.83 4.69
C GLY A 125 -2.26 48.45 4.13
N LYS A 126 -2.12 49.62 3.50
CA LYS A 126 -3.25 50.33 2.88
C LYS A 126 -3.95 49.48 1.81
N PHE A 127 -3.19 48.72 1.01
CA PHE A 127 -3.74 47.83 -0.01
C PHE A 127 -4.67 46.76 0.58
N ILE A 128 -4.27 46.09 1.66
CA ILE A 128 -5.11 45.05 2.29
C ILE A 128 -6.38 45.70 2.87
N SER A 129 -6.24 46.81 3.62
CA SER A 129 -7.38 47.49 4.24
C SER A 129 -8.38 48.07 3.22
N GLN A 130 -7.93 48.64 2.09
CA GLN A 130 -8.86 49.11 1.06
C GLN A 130 -9.51 47.96 0.29
N LEU A 131 -8.77 46.87 0.02
CA LEU A 131 -9.32 45.70 -0.65
C LEU A 131 -10.41 45.02 0.18
N GLU A 132 -10.25 44.97 1.50
CA GLU A 132 -11.26 44.49 2.45
C GLU A 132 -12.55 45.34 2.40
N VAL A 133 -12.42 46.67 2.33
CA VAL A 133 -13.57 47.60 2.15
C VAL A 133 -14.22 47.44 0.76
N ILE A 134 -13.46 47.13 -0.29
CA ILE A 134 -14.01 46.88 -1.63
C ILE A 134 -14.79 45.55 -1.67
N ILE A 135 -14.24 44.49 -1.09
CA ILE A 135 -14.86 43.15 -1.08
C ILE A 135 -16.12 43.13 -0.22
N SER A 136 -16.07 43.67 1.01
CA SER A 136 -17.23 43.78 1.90
C SER A 136 -18.37 44.63 1.32
N LYS A 137 -18.06 45.64 0.50
CA LYS A 137 -19.06 46.38 -0.30
C LYS A 137 -19.62 45.55 -1.46
N LYS A 138 -18.77 44.83 -2.21
CA LYS A 138 -19.21 43.96 -3.32
C LYS A 138 -20.07 42.78 -2.85
N GLN A 139 -19.84 42.24 -1.66
CA GLN A 139 -20.59 41.11 -1.10
C GLN A 139 -21.95 41.50 -0.48
N LYS A 140 -22.31 42.79 -0.42
CA LYS A 140 -23.44 43.25 0.39
C LYS A 140 -24.84 43.10 -0.26
N TYR A 141 -24.93 42.50 -1.45
CA TYR A 141 -26.19 42.30 -2.17
C TYR A 141 -26.24 40.95 -2.92
N THR A 142 -26.54 39.88 -2.20
CA THR A 142 -27.10 38.64 -2.80
C THR A 142 -28.22 38.16 -1.90
N ILE A 143 -29.48 38.43 -2.28
CA ILE A 143 -30.64 37.88 -1.59
C ILE A 143 -30.94 36.52 -2.23
N ILE A 144 -30.89 35.45 -1.44
CA ILE A 144 -31.46 34.16 -1.82
C ILE A 144 -32.88 34.15 -1.23
N VAL A 145 -33.87 33.90 -2.09
CA VAL A 145 -35.29 33.84 -1.74
C VAL A 145 -35.74 32.41 -1.98
N ASP A 146 -36.20 31.72 -0.93
CA ASP A 146 -36.78 30.39 -1.05
C ASP A 146 -38.32 30.46 -1.01
N GLN A 147 -38.98 29.58 -1.77
CA GLN A 147 -40.43 29.57 -1.97
C GLN A 147 -40.94 28.14 -2.08
N GLY A 148 -41.93 27.79 -1.26
CA GLY A 148 -42.37 26.41 -1.13
C GLY A 148 -43.78 26.25 -0.57
N TRP A 149 -44.26 25.01 -0.66
CA TRP A 149 -45.43 24.53 0.07
C TRP A 149 -44.98 23.95 1.40
N PHE A 150 -45.66 24.31 2.48
CA PHE A 150 -45.33 23.86 3.84
C PHE A 150 -46.58 23.39 4.57
N SER A 151 -46.47 22.31 5.35
CA SER A 151 -47.54 21.85 6.24
C SER A 151 -47.80 22.85 7.37
N LYS A 152 -48.99 22.75 8.00
CA LYS A 152 -49.37 23.60 9.15
C LYS A 152 -48.40 23.44 10.33
N ASP A 153 -47.79 22.26 10.47
CA ASP A 153 -46.83 21.95 11.53
C ASP A 153 -45.37 22.22 11.15
N GLU A 154 -45.00 22.18 9.87
CA GLU A 154 -43.70 22.70 9.41
C GLU A 154 -43.60 24.21 9.65
N LEU A 155 -44.65 24.97 9.32
CA LEU A 155 -44.75 26.40 9.65
C LEU A 155 -44.71 26.69 11.16
N ARG A 156 -45.03 25.69 12.02
CA ARG A 156 -44.88 25.77 13.47
C ARG A 156 -43.51 25.31 13.97
N LEU A 157 -42.79 24.46 13.24
CA LEU A 157 -41.45 23.98 13.63
C LEU A 157 -40.36 25.05 13.48
N ALA A 158 -40.62 26.11 12.71
CA ALA A 158 -39.82 27.33 12.71
C ALA A 158 -39.93 28.15 14.02
N ASP A 159 -40.89 27.87 14.91
CA ASP A 159 -41.24 28.65 16.12
C ASP A 159 -40.28 28.43 17.32
N VAL A 160 -38.99 28.21 17.06
CA VAL A 160 -37.95 28.08 18.10
C VAL A 160 -37.60 29.43 18.76
N PHE A 161 -38.01 30.55 18.14
CA PHE A 161 -37.61 31.92 18.51
C PHE A 161 -38.76 32.86 18.94
N GLY A 162 -39.69 32.35 19.75
CA GLY A 162 -40.45 33.17 20.70
C GLY A 162 -41.74 33.83 20.19
N SER A 163 -42.50 34.38 21.14
CA SER A 163 -43.94 34.70 21.02
C SER A 163 -44.33 35.74 19.94
N LEU A 164 -43.36 36.48 19.38
CA LEU A 164 -43.64 37.45 18.31
C LEU A 164 -43.77 36.79 16.93
N LEU A 165 -43.00 35.72 16.65
CA LEU A 165 -43.07 35.00 15.36
C LEU A 165 -44.41 34.28 15.21
N ARG A 166 -44.87 33.62 16.28
CA ARG A 166 -46.14 32.89 16.33
C ARG A 166 -47.35 33.70 15.82
N LYS A 167 -47.40 35.01 16.05
CA LYS A 167 -48.46 35.89 15.49
C LYS A 167 -48.34 36.11 13.98
N ARG A 168 -47.12 36.15 13.43
CA ARG A 168 -46.87 36.33 11.98
C ARG A 168 -47.16 35.05 11.21
N VAL A 169 -46.79 33.89 11.73
CA VAL A 169 -47.13 32.57 11.16
C VAL A 169 -48.65 32.38 11.08
N LEU A 170 -49.38 32.66 12.17
CA LEU A 170 -50.85 32.58 12.18
C LEU A 170 -51.51 33.58 11.22
N ALA A 171 -50.92 34.77 11.02
CA ALA A 171 -51.40 35.73 10.03
C ALA A 171 -51.13 35.28 8.58
N ALA A 172 -49.97 34.67 8.31
CA ALA A 172 -49.63 34.11 7.00
C ALA A 172 -50.57 32.94 6.62
N ILE A 173 -50.78 32.00 7.55
CA ILE A 173 -51.76 30.91 7.37
C ILE A 173 -53.14 31.48 7.08
N LYS A 174 -53.61 32.48 7.86
CA LYS A 174 -54.91 33.12 7.64
C LYS A 174 -55.01 33.88 6.30
N TYR A 175 -53.91 34.43 5.79
CA TYR A 175 -53.85 35.01 4.45
C TYR A 175 -54.00 33.93 3.37
N CYS A 176 -53.28 32.82 3.48
CA CYS A 176 -53.39 31.71 2.54
C CYS A 176 -54.81 31.08 2.59
N GLU A 177 -55.37 30.89 3.79
CA GLU A 177 -56.77 30.45 4.00
C GLU A 177 -57.81 31.43 3.41
N SER A 178 -57.44 32.67 3.10
CA SER A 178 -58.30 33.64 2.38
C SER A 178 -58.20 33.59 0.85
N GLN A 179 -57.24 32.84 0.30
CA GLN A 179 -57.05 32.61 -1.14
C GLN A 179 -56.84 31.11 -1.41
N PRO A 180 -57.82 30.25 -1.05
CA PRO A 180 -57.64 28.79 -1.02
C PRO A 180 -57.19 28.24 -2.37
N ASP A 181 -57.78 28.70 -3.47
CA ASP A 181 -57.57 28.16 -4.82
C ASP A 181 -56.14 28.39 -5.39
N THR A 182 -55.30 29.18 -4.70
CA THR A 182 -53.94 29.51 -5.14
C THR A 182 -52.87 29.35 -4.07
N HIS A 183 -53.21 29.52 -2.79
CA HIS A 183 -52.27 29.50 -1.67
C HIS A 183 -52.48 28.36 -0.67
N VAL A 184 -53.48 27.49 -0.89
CA VAL A 184 -53.70 26.26 -0.11
C VAL A 184 -53.82 25.09 -1.06
N ARG A 185 -53.20 23.95 -0.73
CA ARG A 185 -53.47 22.68 -1.41
C ARG A 185 -53.63 21.56 -0.40
N GLN A 186 -54.22 20.46 -0.83
CA GLN A 186 -54.24 19.22 -0.08
C GLN A 186 -53.15 18.30 -0.64
N ASN A 187 -52.25 17.82 0.21
CA ASN A 187 -51.21 16.90 -0.20
C ASN A 187 -51.83 15.52 -0.47
N LEU A 188 -51.53 14.94 -1.65
CA LEU A 188 -52.13 13.69 -2.12
C LEU A 188 -51.62 12.44 -1.39
N TYR A 189 -50.58 12.56 -0.55
CA TYR A 189 -49.96 11.43 0.14
C TYR A 189 -50.58 11.17 1.53
N ASP A 190 -50.88 12.24 2.28
CA ASP A 190 -51.34 12.20 3.67
C ASP A 190 -52.68 12.94 3.89
N ASN A 191 -53.20 13.62 2.87
CA ASN A 191 -54.37 14.51 2.91
C ASN A 191 -54.23 15.73 3.85
N GLU A 192 -53.01 16.11 4.28
CA GLU A 192 -52.81 17.35 5.02
C GLU A 192 -52.99 18.60 4.15
N LYS A 193 -53.29 19.74 4.78
CA LYS A 193 -53.33 21.03 4.11
C LYS A 193 -51.98 21.71 4.17
N GLU A 194 -51.40 21.95 3.00
CA GLU A 194 -50.18 22.73 2.81
C GLU A 194 -50.51 24.15 2.35
N PHE A 195 -49.66 25.09 2.75
CA PHE A 195 -49.81 26.52 2.47
C PHE A 195 -48.59 26.99 1.66
N TRP A 196 -48.83 27.75 0.59
CA TRP A 196 -47.75 28.37 -0.17
C TRP A 196 -47.17 29.54 0.63
N ALA A 197 -45.89 29.47 0.97
CA ALA A 197 -45.19 30.50 1.73
C ALA A 197 -43.86 30.88 1.06
N LYS A 198 -43.54 32.17 1.20
CA LYS A 198 -42.27 32.77 0.76
C LYS A 198 -41.50 33.18 2.00
N GLU A 199 -40.37 32.52 2.27
CA GLU A 199 -39.54 32.86 3.43
C GLU A 199 -38.60 34.01 3.08
N ASP A 200 -39.12 35.24 3.18
CA ASP A 200 -38.28 36.46 3.23
C ASP A 200 -37.53 36.48 4.57
N GLY A 201 -36.42 35.74 4.62
CA GLY A 201 -35.59 35.52 5.81
C GLY A 201 -35.14 36.83 6.49
N PRO A 202 -35.02 36.85 7.83
CA PRO A 202 -34.88 38.09 8.58
C PRO A 202 -33.57 38.82 8.27
N VAL A 203 -33.69 40.07 7.83
CA VAL A 203 -32.57 41.02 7.70
C VAL A 203 -32.01 41.34 9.09
N MET A 204 -31.02 40.56 9.51
CA MET A 204 -30.26 40.77 10.75
C MET A 204 -29.07 41.72 10.49
N PRO A 205 -29.00 42.90 11.13
CA PRO A 205 -27.79 43.70 11.13
C PRO A 205 -26.70 43.01 11.97
N GLU A 206 -25.49 42.86 11.42
CA GLU A 206 -24.33 42.22 12.10
C GLU A 206 -23.99 42.82 13.47
N ASN A 207 -24.45 44.05 13.75
CA ASN A 207 -24.26 44.74 15.02
C ASN A 207 -24.75 43.96 16.26
N CYS A 208 -25.64 42.97 16.11
CA CYS A 208 -26.01 42.09 17.22
C CYS A 208 -24.88 41.13 17.66
N PHE A 209 -24.02 40.67 16.75
CA PHE A 209 -22.88 39.81 17.11
C PHE A 209 -21.79 40.61 17.85
N LEU A 210 -21.54 41.85 17.44
CA LEU A 210 -20.63 42.78 18.12
C LEU A 210 -21.02 43.05 19.58
N GLY A 211 -22.31 42.94 19.95
CA GLY A 211 -22.77 43.04 21.32
C GLY A 211 -22.32 41.84 22.17
N LEU A 212 -22.58 40.62 21.70
CA LEU A 212 -22.18 39.39 22.39
C LEU A 212 -20.65 39.26 22.51
N GLU A 213 -19.92 39.58 21.44
CA GLU A 213 -18.47 39.47 21.44
C GLU A 213 -17.80 40.53 22.32
N LYS A 214 -18.33 41.77 22.40
CA LYS A 214 -17.88 42.77 23.38
C LYS A 214 -18.18 42.36 24.82
N MET A 215 -19.33 41.74 25.11
CA MET A 215 -19.62 41.21 26.45
C MET A 215 -18.71 40.04 26.81
N LYS A 216 -18.45 39.13 25.87
CA LYS A 216 -17.56 37.98 26.07
C LYS A 216 -16.09 38.40 26.25
N ASN A 217 -15.64 39.40 25.49
CA ASN A 217 -14.30 39.96 25.62
C ASN A 217 -14.15 40.87 26.85
N ARG A 218 -15.22 41.50 27.36
CA ARG A 218 -15.21 42.09 28.72
C ARG A 218 -15.07 41.01 29.78
N ALA A 219 -15.92 39.99 29.77
CA ALA A 219 -15.83 38.89 30.74
C ALA A 219 -14.44 38.24 30.75
N LEU A 220 -13.83 37.99 29.59
CA LEU A 220 -12.46 37.48 29.47
C LEU A 220 -11.38 38.49 29.92
N ALA A 221 -11.60 39.81 29.75
CA ALA A 221 -10.69 40.84 30.23
C ALA A 221 -10.77 41.02 31.75
N ASP A 222 -11.97 40.96 32.32
CA ASP A 222 -12.23 41.07 33.75
C ASP A 222 -11.75 39.79 34.49
N GLU A 223 -11.99 38.61 33.92
CA GLU A 223 -11.41 37.33 34.36
C GLU A 223 -9.87 37.40 34.32
N LYS A 224 -9.28 37.84 33.20
CA LYS A 224 -7.82 38.02 33.10
C LYS A 224 -7.27 39.03 34.10
N LYS A 225 -7.97 40.15 34.33
CA LYS A 225 -7.57 41.16 35.32
C LYS A 225 -7.57 40.60 36.75
N SER A 226 -8.56 39.78 37.11
CA SER A 226 -8.59 39.07 38.40
C SER A 226 -7.50 38.00 38.56
N LEU A 227 -6.84 37.59 37.47
CA LEU A 227 -5.73 36.64 37.48
C LEU A 227 -4.34 37.31 37.47
N GLU A 228 -4.25 38.59 37.12
CA GLU A 228 -2.97 39.34 37.07
C GLU A 228 -2.63 40.05 38.40
N GLU A 229 -3.55 40.09 39.37
CA GLU A 229 -3.34 40.62 40.73
C GLU A 229 -2.85 39.55 41.74
N LYS A 230 -1.76 38.84 41.44
CA LYS A 230 -0.97 38.08 42.43
C LYS A 230 0.55 38.29 42.24
N PRO A 231 1.35 38.44 43.31
CA PRO A 231 2.77 38.81 43.18
C PRO A 231 3.62 37.82 42.38
N MET A 232 4.56 38.35 41.61
CA MET A 232 5.47 37.60 40.76
C MET A 232 6.75 37.23 41.52
N ASP A 233 7.00 35.93 41.74
CA ASP A 233 8.31 35.44 42.17
C ASP A 233 8.64 34.02 41.66
N ASP A 234 9.85 33.53 41.96
CA ASP A 234 10.47 32.25 41.56
C ASP A 234 10.66 32.00 40.05
N LYS A 235 11.08 33.04 39.32
CA LYS A 235 11.79 32.87 38.03
C LYS A 235 13.26 33.29 38.05
N PHE A 236 13.63 34.23 38.92
CA PHE A 236 15.02 34.68 39.08
C PHE A 236 15.91 33.69 39.85
N THR A 237 15.33 32.90 40.75
CA THR A 237 16.04 31.95 41.64
C THR A 237 16.83 30.91 40.85
N ARG A 238 16.26 30.36 39.77
CA ARG A 238 16.93 29.37 38.91
C ARG A 238 18.14 29.95 38.17
N VAL A 239 18.02 31.15 37.60
CA VAL A 239 19.13 31.82 36.88
C VAL A 239 20.26 32.18 37.85
N LYS A 240 19.93 32.63 39.07
CA LYS A 240 20.94 32.83 40.13
C LYS A 240 21.62 31.51 40.54
N LYS A 241 20.88 30.40 40.72
CA LYS A 241 21.47 29.10 41.06
C LYS A 241 22.42 28.58 39.98
N THR A 242 22.07 28.66 38.70
CA THR A 242 22.99 28.24 37.62
C THR A 242 24.24 29.12 37.55
N ARG A 243 24.13 30.45 37.73
CA ARG A 243 25.30 31.35 37.81
C ARG A 243 26.15 31.15 39.06
N ALA A 244 25.55 30.74 40.19
CA ALA A 244 26.32 30.37 41.38
C ALA A 244 27.15 29.11 41.12
N LEU A 245 26.53 28.03 40.61
CA LEU A 245 27.20 26.76 40.31
C LEU A 245 28.36 26.92 39.32
N VAL A 246 28.20 27.74 38.28
CA VAL A 246 29.29 28.04 37.32
C VAL A 246 30.44 28.80 37.99
N LYS A 247 30.17 29.64 38.99
CA LYS A 247 31.19 30.39 39.72
C LYS A 247 31.87 29.56 40.81
N GLU A 248 31.15 28.59 41.37
CA GLU A 248 31.65 27.56 42.30
C GLU A 248 32.67 26.67 41.56
N LEU A 249 32.29 26.14 40.40
CA LEU A 249 33.18 25.39 39.49
C LEU A 249 34.37 26.19 38.92
N GLN A 250 34.34 27.53 39.02
CA GLN A 250 35.48 28.41 38.67
C GLN A 250 36.41 28.71 39.86
N ASN A 251 35.93 28.52 41.10
CA ASN A 251 36.73 28.70 42.30
C ASN A 251 37.46 27.41 42.71
N ASP A 252 36.89 26.24 42.41
CA ASP A 252 37.50 24.91 42.64
C ASP A 252 38.63 24.57 41.63
N TYR A 253 39.06 25.53 40.81
CA TYR A 253 40.16 25.37 39.85
C TYR A 253 41.53 25.52 40.53
N ASP A 254 42.13 24.40 40.93
CA ASP A 254 43.56 24.36 41.28
C ASP A 254 44.42 24.59 40.02
N PRO A 255 45.21 25.68 39.94
CA PRO A 255 46.01 26.00 38.77
C PRO A 255 47.20 25.05 38.55
N ASN A 256 47.47 24.11 39.46
CA ASN A 256 48.60 23.18 39.38
C ASN A 256 48.21 21.81 38.78
N ASN A 257 46.93 21.53 38.55
CA ASN A 257 46.49 20.27 37.94
C ASN A 257 46.59 20.35 36.40
N ALA A 258 47.49 19.55 35.82
CA ALA A 258 48.06 19.81 34.50
C ALA A 258 47.22 19.34 33.29
N ASP A 259 46.21 18.48 33.48
CA ASP A 259 45.62 17.68 32.39
C ASP A 259 44.37 18.27 31.71
N VAL A 260 44.01 19.54 31.95
CA VAL A 260 42.87 20.20 31.27
C VAL A 260 43.31 21.41 30.44
N LYS A 261 43.27 21.29 29.11
CA LYS A 261 43.67 22.34 28.17
C LYS A 261 42.63 23.46 28.09
N LYS A 262 43.10 24.72 28.15
CA LYS A 262 42.29 25.96 28.12
C LYS A 262 41.48 26.23 26.83
N GLN A 263 41.38 25.28 25.89
CA GLN A 263 40.66 25.47 24.63
C GLN A 263 39.16 25.14 24.75
N ASP A 264 38.78 24.10 25.49
CA ASP A 264 37.41 23.57 25.49
C ASP A 264 36.38 24.43 26.23
N ILE A 265 36.82 25.37 27.07
CA ILE A 265 35.93 26.35 27.71
C ILE A 265 35.57 27.49 26.75
N ARG A 266 36.44 27.81 25.77
CA ARG A 266 36.19 28.90 24.80
C ARG A 266 35.39 28.45 23.58
N SER A 267 35.39 27.17 23.24
CA SER A 267 34.59 26.64 22.12
C SER A 267 33.09 26.61 22.42
N LEU A 268 32.69 26.49 23.70
CA LEU A 268 31.29 26.36 24.10
C LEU A 268 30.47 27.65 23.96
N ASP A 269 31.03 28.81 24.32
CA ASP A 269 30.36 30.11 24.11
C ASP A 269 30.28 30.45 22.60
N ASP A 270 31.37 30.24 21.86
CA ASP A 270 31.48 30.62 20.45
C ASP A 270 30.59 29.74 19.51
N LEU A 271 30.20 28.56 19.99
CA LEU A 271 29.21 27.68 19.34
C LEU A 271 27.75 28.07 19.60
N TYR A 272 27.46 28.88 20.62
CA TYR A 272 26.08 29.24 20.99
C TYR A 272 25.55 30.45 20.20
N ASP A 273 26.41 31.42 19.87
CA ASP A 273 26.02 32.69 19.24
C ASP A 273 25.95 32.64 17.69
N LYS A 274 26.55 31.65 17.03
CA LYS A 274 26.73 31.60 15.56
C LYS A 274 25.81 30.62 14.82
N GLY A 275 24.51 30.62 15.14
CA GLY A 275 23.53 29.67 14.58
C GLY A 275 23.39 29.68 13.05
N GLN A 276 24.03 28.73 12.36
CA GLN A 276 23.89 28.49 10.91
C GLN A 276 23.61 27.01 10.58
N GLU A 277 22.78 26.76 9.56
CA GLU A 277 22.55 25.41 8.99
C GLU A 277 23.71 25.04 8.06
N LEU A 278 24.51 24.02 8.40
CA LEU A 278 25.59 23.54 7.54
C LEU A 278 25.05 22.56 6.49
N VAL A 279 24.94 23.02 5.24
CA VAL A 279 24.56 22.18 4.09
C VAL A 279 25.84 21.64 3.43
N ILE A 280 26.02 20.32 3.43
CA ILE A 280 27.06 19.66 2.65
C ILE A 280 26.40 18.78 1.59
N GLY A 281 26.80 18.97 0.34
CA GLY A 281 26.39 18.15 -0.79
C GLY A 281 27.53 18.01 -1.79
N SER A 282 27.60 16.83 -2.44
CA SER A 282 28.42 16.49 -3.60
C SER A 282 29.93 16.81 -3.56
N GLY A 283 30.73 15.75 -3.45
CA GLY A 283 31.98 15.65 -4.21
C GLY A 283 33.28 15.82 -3.43
N LEU A 284 33.98 14.70 -3.25
CA LEU A 284 35.44 14.65 -3.35
C LEU A 284 35.86 13.21 -3.66
N GLN A 285 36.57 13.01 -4.77
CA GLN A 285 37.37 11.79 -4.99
C GLN A 285 38.72 11.99 -4.30
N GLY A 286 39.19 10.98 -3.58
CA GLY A 286 40.50 11.01 -2.93
C GLY A 286 40.73 9.70 -2.20
N GLY A 287 41.63 8.87 -2.74
CA GLY A 287 42.04 7.63 -2.06
C GLY A 287 42.87 7.96 -0.82
N TRP A 288 42.73 7.13 0.22
CA TRP A 288 43.60 7.13 1.38
C TRP A 288 44.17 5.73 1.56
N ASN A 289 45.50 5.66 1.69
CA ASN A 289 46.26 4.42 1.68
C ASN A 289 46.28 3.75 3.07
N GLU A 290 46.81 2.53 3.09
CA GLU A 290 47.22 1.83 4.29
C GLU A 290 48.34 2.61 5.02
N GLU A 291 48.08 3.11 6.24
CA GLU A 291 49.11 3.24 7.31
C GLU A 291 48.50 3.64 8.67
N CYS A 292 48.01 2.66 9.44
CA CYS A 292 47.86 2.81 10.90
C CYS A 292 47.81 1.47 11.66
N SER A 293 48.62 0.51 11.23
CA SER A 293 48.83 -0.74 11.98
C SER A 293 49.85 -0.54 13.10
N ARG A 294 49.49 -0.99 14.33
CA ARG A 294 50.28 -1.14 15.58
C ARG A 294 49.99 -0.13 16.71
N ALA A 295 49.18 -0.55 17.69
CA ALA A 295 49.49 -0.34 19.11
C ALA A 295 48.83 -1.41 20.01
N THR A 296 49.66 -2.15 20.77
CA THR A 296 49.37 -2.74 22.10
C THR A 296 48.09 -3.58 22.35
N ALA A 297 48.16 -4.85 21.95
CA ALA A 297 48.38 -5.98 22.88
C ALA A 297 47.48 -6.20 24.12
N THR A 298 46.30 -5.58 24.23
CA THR A 298 45.35 -5.87 25.34
C THR A 298 44.28 -6.92 24.96
N GLU A 299 43.90 -7.02 23.68
CA GLU A 299 42.79 -7.89 23.23
C GLU A 299 43.06 -9.40 23.31
N GLN A 300 44.32 -9.85 23.31
CA GLN A 300 44.66 -11.27 23.24
C GLN A 300 44.46 -12.07 24.54
N LYS A 301 44.01 -11.44 25.63
CA LYS A 301 43.65 -12.15 26.89
C LYS A 301 42.15 -12.28 27.19
N ILE A 302 41.27 -11.71 26.36
CA ILE A 302 39.79 -11.76 26.57
C ILE A 302 39.10 -12.84 25.70
N ARG A 303 39.81 -13.46 24.74
CA ARG A 303 39.25 -14.49 23.84
C ARG A 303 39.21 -15.94 24.38
N LEU A 304 39.43 -16.17 25.68
CA LEU A 304 39.43 -17.53 26.28
C LEU A 304 38.40 -17.75 27.41
N LEU A 305 37.50 -16.80 27.70
CA LEU A 305 36.47 -16.94 28.72
C LEU A 305 35.07 -16.54 28.22
N VAL A 306 34.52 -17.34 27.30
CA VAL A 306 33.08 -17.34 26.98
C VAL A 306 32.47 -18.66 27.46
N PRO A 307 31.77 -18.67 28.61
CA PRO A 307 31.09 -19.88 29.09
C PRO A 307 29.94 -20.31 28.18
N LYS A 308 29.69 -21.63 28.13
CA LYS A 308 28.53 -22.21 27.43
C LYS A 308 27.23 -21.69 28.06
N LEU A 309 26.37 -21.06 27.25
CA LEU A 309 24.94 -20.90 27.53
C LEU A 309 24.12 -21.61 26.44
N ILE A 310 24.34 -22.92 26.36
CA ILE A 310 23.38 -23.89 25.83
C ILE A 310 22.42 -24.23 26.97
N PHE A 311 21.17 -24.59 26.67
CA PHE A 311 20.20 -25.02 27.69
C PHE A 311 20.73 -26.15 28.58
N SER A 312 20.35 -26.12 29.86
CA SER A 312 20.56 -27.26 30.76
C SER A 312 19.77 -28.46 30.26
N SER A 313 20.49 -29.56 30.00
CA SER A 313 20.02 -30.94 29.85
C SER A 313 18.71 -31.25 29.10
N GLU A 314 18.77 -32.24 28.21
CA GLU A 314 17.62 -32.97 27.65
C GLU A 314 16.53 -33.31 28.69
N GLU A 315 16.96 -33.62 29.92
CA GLU A 315 16.13 -33.86 31.09
C GLU A 315 15.14 -32.72 31.44
N ASP A 316 15.48 -31.44 31.20
CA ASP A 316 14.56 -30.32 31.48
C ASP A 316 13.47 -30.22 30.41
N ILE A 317 13.78 -30.55 29.15
CA ILE A 317 12.79 -30.68 28.06
C ILE A 317 11.88 -31.88 28.34
N ARG A 318 12.46 -33.02 28.73
CA ARG A 318 11.74 -34.24 29.15
C ARG A 318 10.78 -33.96 30.31
N LYS A 319 11.23 -33.21 31.34
CA LYS A 319 10.38 -32.76 32.45
C LYS A 319 9.24 -31.86 32.01
N ALA A 320 9.47 -30.93 31.07
CA ALA A 320 8.41 -30.07 30.54
C ALA A 320 7.34 -30.87 29.78
N LEU A 321 7.76 -31.83 28.94
CA LEU A 321 6.85 -32.72 28.21
C LEU A 321 6.06 -33.65 29.13
N LEU A 322 6.71 -34.25 30.14
CA LEU A 322 6.03 -35.05 31.17
C LEU A 322 5.00 -34.22 31.96
N ARG A 323 5.27 -32.92 32.18
CA ARG A 323 4.32 -32.00 32.82
C ARG A 323 3.10 -31.71 31.94
N GLN A 324 3.27 -31.59 30.63
CA GLN A 324 2.16 -31.47 29.68
C GLN A 324 1.31 -32.76 29.65
N ALA A 325 1.96 -33.93 29.56
CA ALA A 325 1.27 -35.22 29.58
C ALA A 325 0.43 -35.41 30.85
N LYS A 326 0.96 -35.00 32.02
CA LYS A 326 0.23 -35.06 33.29
C LYS A 326 -0.97 -34.10 33.32
N ILE A 327 -0.83 -32.87 32.85
CA ILE A 327 -1.95 -31.90 32.77
C ILE A 327 -3.06 -32.38 31.82
N ALA A 328 -2.69 -33.06 30.72
CA ALA A 328 -3.66 -33.68 29.82
C ALA A 328 -4.41 -34.86 30.48
N ALA A 329 -3.73 -35.65 31.32
CA ALA A 329 -4.32 -36.78 32.04
C ALA A 329 -5.22 -36.37 33.23
N GLU A 330 -5.03 -35.18 33.79
CA GLU A 330 -5.81 -34.65 34.93
C GLU A 330 -7.11 -33.92 34.52
N SER A 331 -7.52 -34.01 33.24
CA SER A 331 -8.77 -33.45 32.72
C SER A 331 -9.84 -34.53 32.55
N PRO A 332 -10.94 -34.54 33.35
CA PRO A 332 -11.95 -35.59 33.28
C PRO A 332 -12.88 -35.46 32.05
N PRO A 333 -13.25 -36.56 31.38
CA PRO A 333 -14.22 -36.54 30.28
C PRO A 333 -15.67 -36.70 30.78
N GLU A 334 -16.43 -35.61 30.84
CA GLU A 334 -17.90 -35.64 31.01
C GLU A 334 -18.62 -35.82 29.66
N ILE A 335 -18.73 -37.07 29.16
CA ILE A 335 -19.81 -37.51 28.26
C ILE A 335 -20.18 -38.95 28.62
N GLU A 336 -21.44 -39.20 28.95
CA GLU A 336 -21.99 -40.56 29.08
C GLU A 336 -22.12 -41.24 27.71
N ALA A 337 -21.77 -42.52 27.63
CA ALA A 337 -22.06 -43.37 26.48
C ALA A 337 -22.66 -44.70 26.98
N GLN A 338 -23.80 -45.10 26.41
CA GLN A 338 -24.37 -46.43 26.63
C GLN A 338 -23.84 -47.44 25.60
N PRO A 339 -23.80 -48.75 25.94
CA PRO A 339 -23.16 -49.76 25.11
C PRO A 339 -24.12 -50.40 24.09
N GLU A 340 -23.55 -50.87 22.98
CA GLU A 340 -24.07 -52.01 22.22
C GLU A 340 -22.94 -53.04 22.04
N GLU A 341 -23.32 -54.31 21.83
CA GLU A 341 -22.42 -55.46 21.98
C GLU A 341 -21.82 -55.95 20.63
N GLY A 342 -20.90 -56.92 20.68
CA GLY A 342 -20.09 -57.38 19.53
C GLY A 342 -20.76 -58.47 18.63
N PRO A 343 -20.01 -59.41 18.02
CA PRO A 343 -18.61 -59.81 18.28
C PRO A 343 -17.68 -59.96 17.03
N MET A 344 -16.47 -60.48 17.29
CA MET A 344 -15.29 -60.59 16.42
C MET A 344 -15.43 -61.50 15.17
N ALA A 345 -14.65 -61.21 14.11
CA ALA A 345 -13.44 -61.96 13.69
C ALA A 345 -13.11 -61.81 12.18
N GLY A 346 -11.83 -61.95 11.78
CA GLY A 346 -11.46 -62.33 10.39
C GLY A 346 -10.33 -61.56 9.67
N GLU A 347 -9.10 -62.05 9.83
CA GLU A 347 -8.00 -62.04 8.85
C GLU A 347 -7.42 -60.71 8.27
N LEU A 348 -6.32 -60.87 7.53
CA LEU A 348 -5.34 -59.82 7.21
C LEU A 348 -4.90 -59.93 5.74
N GLN A 349 -5.21 -58.94 4.89
CA GLN A 349 -4.62 -58.86 3.55
C GLN A 349 -4.39 -57.42 3.06
N ILE A 350 -3.27 -57.23 2.36
CA ILE A 350 -2.79 -55.93 1.89
C ILE A 350 -3.37 -55.63 0.50
N ARG A 351 -4.08 -54.50 0.34
CA ARG A 351 -4.25 -53.79 -0.94
C ARG A 351 -4.50 -52.30 -0.72
N CYS A 352 -3.94 -51.48 -1.60
CA CYS A 352 -4.10 -50.01 -1.57
C CYS A 352 -5.40 -49.55 -2.24
N SER A 353 -5.71 -48.26 -2.05
CA SER A 353 -6.76 -47.43 -2.70
C SER A 353 -8.18 -47.42 -2.07
N SER A 354 -8.91 -46.33 -2.34
CA SER A 354 -10.34 -46.05 -2.10
C SER A 354 -10.84 -45.37 -0.80
N VAL A 355 -10.03 -45.17 0.26
CA VAL A 355 -10.48 -44.53 1.52
C VAL A 355 -10.63 -42.99 1.45
N VAL A 356 -11.45 -42.51 0.52
CA VAL A 356 -11.88 -41.09 0.41
C VAL A 356 -13.41 -40.97 0.24
N ALA A 357 -14.08 -41.99 -0.32
CA ALA A 357 -15.51 -41.92 -0.62
C ALA A 357 -16.45 -42.08 0.59
N GLN A 358 -16.01 -42.76 1.66
CA GLN A 358 -16.93 -43.29 2.68
C GLN A 358 -17.20 -42.37 3.88
N GLN A 359 -16.44 -41.28 4.05
CA GLN A 359 -16.55 -40.40 5.23
C GLN A 359 -17.44 -39.15 5.02
N MET A 360 -17.96 -38.91 3.81
CA MET A 360 -18.94 -37.84 3.55
C MET A 360 -20.39 -38.21 3.92
N SER A 361 -20.71 -39.49 4.12
CA SER A 361 -22.09 -39.94 4.39
C SER A 361 -22.63 -39.48 5.76
N TYR A 362 -21.75 -39.17 6.72
CA TYR A 362 -22.14 -38.86 8.10
C TYR A 362 -22.34 -37.36 8.42
N GLN A 363 -22.26 -36.46 7.42
CA GLN A 363 -22.52 -35.02 7.61
C GLN A 363 -23.68 -34.45 6.78
N VAL A 364 -24.38 -35.26 5.98
CA VAL A 364 -25.60 -34.85 5.27
C VAL A 364 -26.85 -35.09 6.13
N SER A 365 -26.82 -36.10 7.02
CA SER A 365 -27.94 -36.53 7.86
C SER A 365 -28.29 -35.60 9.04
N SER A 366 -27.44 -34.62 9.35
CA SER A 366 -27.67 -33.65 10.45
C SER A 366 -28.38 -32.36 10.02
N LEU A 367 -28.46 -32.07 8.72
CA LEU A 367 -29.12 -30.87 8.18
C LEU A 367 -30.60 -31.09 7.79
N ALA A 368 -31.06 -32.34 7.74
CA ALA A 368 -32.41 -32.70 7.31
C ALA A 368 -33.51 -32.61 8.41
N LYS A 369 -33.16 -32.22 9.65
CA LYS A 369 -34.07 -32.24 10.82
C LYS A 369 -34.61 -30.88 11.27
N LEU A 370 -34.60 -29.87 10.39
CA LEU A 370 -35.09 -28.50 10.70
C LEU A 370 -36.06 -27.93 9.64
N SER A 371 -36.69 -28.78 8.83
CA SER A 371 -37.67 -28.36 7.81
C SER A 371 -38.86 -29.30 7.65
N GLU A 372 -39.34 -29.91 8.74
CA GLU A 372 -40.63 -30.60 8.77
C GLU A 372 -41.57 -29.87 9.74
N GLY A 373 -42.66 -29.31 9.19
CA GLY A 373 -43.56 -28.46 9.95
C GLY A 373 -44.42 -27.59 9.07
N TRP A 374 -45.42 -28.20 8.41
CA TRP A 374 -46.81 -27.73 8.18
C TRP A 374 -47.41 -28.51 7.00
N GLN A 375 -48.33 -29.44 7.30
CA GLN A 375 -49.22 -30.07 6.32
C GLN A 375 -50.62 -29.46 6.43
N VAL A 376 -51.22 -29.12 5.29
CA VAL A 376 -52.68 -29.06 5.07
C VAL A 376 -52.96 -29.65 3.69
N GLN A 377 -54.09 -30.33 3.51
CA GLN A 377 -54.36 -31.25 2.39
C GLN A 377 -55.30 -30.68 1.32
N SER A 378 -55.29 -31.34 0.15
CA SER A 378 -56.38 -31.38 -0.86
C SER A 378 -56.64 -30.11 -1.71
N ALA A 379 -57.11 -30.19 -2.96
CA ALA A 379 -57.59 -31.34 -3.75
C ALA A 379 -57.26 -31.23 -5.28
N MET A 380 -57.71 -32.24 -6.03
CA MET A 380 -57.69 -32.44 -7.51
C MET A 380 -58.16 -31.21 -8.33
N GLU A 381 -57.84 -31.00 -9.62
CA GLU A 381 -58.19 -31.84 -10.79
C GLU A 381 -57.47 -31.42 -12.12
N SER A 382 -58.00 -31.77 -13.31
CA SER A 382 -57.35 -31.83 -14.65
C SER A 382 -56.99 -30.53 -15.41
N GLY A 383 -56.09 -30.63 -16.41
CA GLY A 383 -55.74 -29.58 -17.42
C GLY A 383 -56.65 -29.57 -18.68
N PRO A 384 -56.22 -29.15 -19.90
CA PRO A 384 -54.84 -28.88 -20.38
C PRO A 384 -54.65 -27.55 -21.20
N GLU A 385 -53.46 -27.39 -21.82
CA GLU A 385 -53.09 -26.57 -23.01
C GLU A 385 -53.49 -25.07 -23.15
N SER A 386 -52.49 -24.19 -23.25
CA SER A 386 -52.25 -23.25 -24.39
C SER A 386 -51.11 -22.25 -24.12
N GLU A 387 -50.72 -21.46 -25.13
CA GLU A 387 -49.54 -20.59 -25.16
C GLU A 387 -49.73 -19.23 -24.47
N GLY A 388 -48.64 -18.60 -24.00
CA GLY A 388 -48.68 -17.20 -23.53
C GLY A 388 -47.37 -16.68 -22.91
N HIS A 389 -46.80 -15.61 -23.50
CA HIS A 389 -45.71 -14.85 -22.89
C HIS A 389 -46.25 -13.82 -21.88
N GLU A 390 -45.82 -13.89 -20.61
CA GLU A 390 -45.33 -12.71 -19.87
C GLU A 390 -44.58 -13.11 -18.59
N HIS A 391 -43.65 -12.27 -18.12
CA HIS A 391 -42.81 -12.57 -16.96
C HIS A 391 -42.81 -11.42 -15.93
N GLN A 392 -43.97 -11.19 -15.32
CA GLN A 392 -44.09 -10.26 -14.18
C GLN A 392 -43.72 -10.95 -12.86
N ARG A 393 -42.57 -10.56 -12.26
CA ARG A 393 -42.18 -11.01 -10.92
C ARG A 393 -42.57 -9.98 -9.86
N PHE A 394 -43.62 -10.26 -9.09
CA PHE A 394 -43.91 -9.54 -7.86
C PHE A 394 -42.80 -9.73 -6.81
N SER A 395 -42.29 -8.65 -6.25
CA SER A 395 -41.23 -8.65 -5.24
C SER A 395 -41.80 -8.55 -3.82
N ASN A 396 -42.01 -9.71 -3.17
CA ASN A 396 -42.44 -9.73 -1.78
C ASN A 396 -41.35 -9.19 -0.84
N ARG A 397 -41.75 -8.30 0.06
CA ARG A 397 -40.87 -7.37 0.78
C ARG A 397 -40.80 -7.71 2.28
N ALA A 398 -39.88 -8.60 2.65
CA ALA A 398 -39.60 -8.87 4.06
C ALA A 398 -38.60 -7.85 4.63
N THR A 399 -39.00 -7.13 5.68
CA THR A 399 -38.17 -6.13 6.36
C THR A 399 -37.24 -6.78 7.40
N PHE A 400 -35.94 -6.55 7.28
CA PHE A 400 -34.99 -6.73 8.38
C PHE A 400 -34.40 -5.38 8.77
N GLU A 401 -34.66 -4.95 9.99
CA GLU A 401 -34.05 -3.73 10.54
C GLU A 401 -32.55 -3.94 10.81
N HIS A 402 -31.79 -2.85 10.76
CA HIS A 402 -30.40 -2.84 11.22
C HIS A 402 -30.12 -1.64 12.09
N THR A 403 -29.91 -1.92 13.38
CA THR A 403 -29.88 -0.96 14.47
C THR A 403 -28.68 -0.01 14.35
N ARG A 404 -28.92 1.20 13.83
CA ARG A 404 -27.91 2.26 13.77
C ARG A 404 -27.47 2.67 15.18
N THR A 405 -26.24 2.32 15.56
CA THR A 405 -25.61 2.75 16.82
C THR A 405 -25.28 4.25 16.81
N ARG A 406 -26.31 5.07 17.07
CA ARG A 406 -26.23 6.53 17.16
C ARG A 406 -25.37 6.91 18.37
N LYS A 407 -24.29 7.68 18.16
CA LYS A 407 -23.43 8.17 19.25
C LYS A 407 -24.17 9.22 20.10
N LEU A 408 -24.83 8.78 21.16
CA LEU A 408 -25.31 9.66 22.22
C LEU A 408 -24.13 10.38 22.88
N LYS A 409 -24.31 11.68 23.15
CA LYS A 409 -23.26 12.54 23.67
C LYS A 409 -23.84 13.49 24.73
N GLY A 410 -23.58 13.17 25.99
CA GLY A 410 -23.82 14.05 27.14
C GLY A 410 -25.24 14.03 27.71
N LEU A 411 -25.36 13.56 28.96
CA LEU A 411 -26.10 14.19 30.05
C LEU A 411 -25.71 13.51 31.37
N PHE A 412 -25.91 14.22 32.49
CA PHE A 412 -25.52 13.97 33.90
C PHE A 412 -24.19 14.59 34.38
N PRO A 413 -24.24 15.51 35.37
CA PRO A 413 -23.08 16.01 36.08
C PRO A 413 -22.72 15.13 37.30
N GLY A 414 -21.44 14.81 37.47
CA GLY A 414 -20.89 14.19 38.68
C GLY A 414 -20.09 15.21 39.52
N PRO A 415 -19.88 14.99 40.84
CA PRO A 415 -19.22 15.96 41.71
C PRO A 415 -17.76 16.24 41.33
N ARG A 416 -17.28 17.42 41.71
CA ARG A 416 -15.85 17.78 41.63
C ARG A 416 -15.11 17.38 42.91
N ASP A 417 -13.78 17.45 42.80
CA ASP A 417 -12.84 17.61 43.91
C ASP A 417 -12.69 16.44 44.90
N GLN A 418 -11.98 15.40 44.44
CA GLN A 418 -11.08 14.62 45.29
C GLN A 418 -9.66 14.60 44.70
N PRO A 419 -8.59 14.55 45.51
CA PRO A 419 -7.22 14.46 45.01
C PRO A 419 -7.00 13.16 44.23
N LYS A 420 -6.37 13.27 43.05
CA LYS A 420 -6.02 12.08 42.25
C LYS A 420 -4.89 11.29 42.91
N GLN A 421 -5.25 10.29 43.71
CA GLN A 421 -4.35 9.19 44.01
C GLN A 421 -3.80 8.64 42.68
N GLN A 422 -2.48 8.50 42.59
CA GLN A 422 -1.85 7.88 41.43
C GLN A 422 -2.05 6.37 41.53
N SER A 423 -3.12 5.86 40.91
CA SER A 423 -3.35 4.43 40.75
C SER A 423 -2.08 3.76 40.19
N PRO A 424 -1.54 2.70 40.82
CA PRO A 424 -0.30 2.08 40.37
C PRO A 424 -0.49 1.52 38.96
N ARG A 425 0.16 2.14 37.98
CA ARG A 425 0.11 1.72 36.56
C ARG A 425 0.98 0.49 36.34
N ILE A 426 0.60 -0.63 36.96
CA ILE A 426 1.14 -1.95 36.64
C ILE A 426 0.81 -2.22 35.17
N ALA A 427 1.83 -2.41 34.35
CA ALA A 427 1.71 -2.47 32.91
C ALA A 427 1.03 -3.78 32.48
N GLN A 428 -0.28 -3.73 32.20
CA GLN A 428 -1.02 -4.81 31.55
C GLN A 428 -0.66 -4.86 30.04
N ASN A 429 0.50 -5.43 29.73
CA ASN A 429 0.95 -5.68 28.37
C ASN A 429 1.46 -7.14 28.20
N VAL A 430 1.78 -7.54 26.97
CA VAL A 430 2.46 -8.81 26.71
C VAL A 430 3.87 -8.75 27.30
N ALA A 431 4.19 -9.69 28.19
CA ALA A 431 5.44 -9.73 28.96
C ALA A 431 6.66 -10.24 28.16
N VAL A 432 6.78 -9.87 26.89
CA VAL A 432 7.98 -10.11 26.08
C VAL A 432 9.01 -9.00 26.36
N PRO A 433 10.27 -9.32 26.66
CA PRO A 433 11.29 -8.31 26.93
C PRO A 433 11.60 -7.46 25.70
N LEU A 434 11.70 -6.14 25.92
CA LEU A 434 12.34 -5.24 24.96
C LEU A 434 13.85 -5.46 25.02
N SER A 435 14.45 -5.86 23.90
CA SER A 435 15.90 -5.88 23.72
C SER A 435 16.37 -4.62 23.01
N MET A 436 17.61 -4.21 23.24
CA MET A 436 18.27 -3.19 22.42
C MET A 436 19.06 -3.86 21.28
N LEU A 437 19.19 -3.17 20.15
CA LEU A 437 19.99 -3.58 18.99
C LEU A 437 20.77 -2.37 18.45
N GLY A 438 22.08 -2.53 18.25
CA GLY A 438 23.03 -1.46 17.91
C GLY A 438 24.08 -1.24 19.00
N GLU A 439 25.09 -0.43 18.68
CA GLU A 439 26.04 0.16 19.63
C GLU A 439 25.34 1.23 20.48
N GLU A 440 25.87 1.60 21.66
CA GLU A 440 25.09 2.33 22.70
C GLU A 440 24.39 3.61 22.20
N ASP A 441 25.09 4.49 21.47
CA ASP A 441 24.53 5.73 20.91
C ASP A 441 23.56 5.52 19.73
N LEU A 442 23.62 4.34 19.10
CA LEU A 442 22.76 3.94 17.97
C LEU A 442 21.73 2.87 18.35
N ALA A 443 21.64 2.53 19.65
CA ALA A 443 20.86 1.41 20.13
C ALA A 443 19.35 1.70 20.02
N PHE A 444 18.64 0.91 19.23
CA PHE A 444 17.18 0.98 19.11
C PHE A 444 16.49 -0.25 19.74
N PRO A 445 15.32 -0.08 20.37
CA PRO A 445 14.59 -1.19 20.96
C PRO A 445 13.92 -2.06 19.88
N ILE A 446 13.94 -3.36 20.11
CA ILE A 446 13.35 -4.41 19.27
C ILE A 446 12.60 -5.44 20.13
N LEU A 447 11.74 -6.23 19.48
CA LEU A 447 11.34 -7.55 19.96
C LEU A 447 12.19 -8.57 19.21
N LYS A 448 12.90 -9.45 19.92
CA LYS A 448 13.63 -10.56 19.29
C LYS A 448 12.64 -11.66 18.94
N LEU A 449 12.76 -12.26 17.75
CA LEU A 449 11.90 -13.36 17.30
C LEU A 449 11.89 -14.53 18.30
N ARG A 450 13.07 -14.90 18.82
CA ARG A 450 13.23 -15.92 19.88
C ARG A 450 12.40 -15.59 21.12
N ASP A 451 12.47 -14.35 21.60
CA ASP A 451 11.83 -13.95 22.85
C ASP A 451 10.29 -13.84 22.67
N TRP A 452 9.82 -13.49 21.47
CA TRP A 452 8.40 -13.57 21.08
C TRP A 452 7.92 -15.02 20.94
N GLY A 453 8.74 -15.91 20.36
CA GLY A 453 8.48 -17.33 20.24
C GLY A 453 8.37 -18.05 21.58
N GLN A 454 9.27 -17.74 22.52
CA GLN A 454 9.21 -18.27 23.88
C GLN A 454 7.91 -17.86 24.57
N PHE A 455 7.48 -16.60 24.44
CA PHE A 455 6.18 -16.16 24.99
C PHE A 455 5.00 -16.95 24.41
N LEU A 456 5.01 -17.24 23.11
CA LEU A 456 3.98 -18.09 22.51
C LEU A 456 4.03 -19.51 23.09
N ALA A 457 5.22 -20.05 23.34
CA ALA A 457 5.43 -21.37 23.95
C ALA A 457 4.87 -21.46 25.37
N ASP A 458 5.26 -20.51 26.21
CA ASP A 458 4.84 -20.39 27.60
C ASP A 458 3.33 -20.15 27.77
N LYS A 459 2.59 -19.97 26.67
CA LYS A 459 1.14 -19.71 26.62
C LYS A 459 0.37 -20.73 25.77
N HIS A 460 1.03 -21.76 25.24
CA HIS A 460 0.46 -22.70 24.25
C HIS A 460 -0.17 -21.97 23.03
N CYS A 461 0.23 -20.72 22.80
CA CYS A 461 -0.18 -19.87 21.68
C CYS A 461 0.65 -20.12 20.43
N LEU A 462 1.55 -21.10 20.50
CA LEU A 462 2.17 -21.75 19.37
C LEU A 462 1.18 -22.52 18.49
N HIS A 463 -0.11 -22.48 18.78
CA HIS A 463 -1.14 -22.71 17.78
C HIS A 463 -1.55 -21.42 17.04
N LEU A 464 -0.70 -20.37 16.93
CA LEU A 464 -0.97 -19.14 16.11
C LEU A 464 -0.33 -18.83 14.70
N LEU A 465 0.67 -19.53 14.08
CA LEU A 465 1.10 -19.26 12.66
C LEU A 465 1.25 -20.38 11.50
N VAL A 466 0.92 -21.70 11.57
CA VAL A 466 0.58 -22.61 10.40
C VAL A 466 -0.88 -22.84 9.95
N GLY A 467 -1.89 -22.98 10.83
CA GLY A 467 -3.30 -23.04 10.39
C GLY A 467 -4.40 -22.73 11.41
N LEU A 468 -4.18 -22.95 12.71
CA LEU A 468 -5.24 -23.38 13.61
C LEU A 468 -5.96 -22.27 14.40
N THR A 469 -7.05 -22.64 15.08
CA THR A 469 -7.81 -21.73 15.98
C THR A 469 -7.77 -22.16 17.43
N LYS A 470 -7.24 -23.36 17.70
CA LYS A 470 -7.03 -24.01 19.00
C LYS A 470 -5.74 -24.84 18.92
N PRO A 471 -5.12 -25.21 20.05
CA PRO A 471 -4.00 -26.15 20.08
C PRO A 471 -4.37 -27.54 19.56
N ASP A 472 -3.53 -28.09 18.70
CA ASP A 472 -3.56 -29.48 18.22
C ASP A 472 -2.14 -29.86 17.81
N LEU A 473 -1.33 -30.33 18.78
CA LEU A 473 0.10 -30.57 18.59
C LEU A 473 0.39 -31.57 17.47
N LYS A 474 -0.46 -32.60 17.30
CA LYS A 474 -0.28 -33.60 16.23
C LYS A 474 -0.46 -32.95 14.87
N ARG A 475 -1.53 -32.17 14.68
CA ARG A 475 -1.78 -31.45 13.43
C ARG A 475 -0.75 -30.35 13.15
N GLU A 476 -0.24 -29.69 14.19
CA GLU A 476 0.84 -28.70 14.07
C GLU A 476 2.14 -29.35 13.58
N GLN A 477 2.49 -30.52 14.11
CA GLN A 477 3.64 -31.33 13.65
C GLN A 477 3.46 -31.82 12.22
N ASP A 478 2.28 -32.35 11.88
CA ASP A 478 2.00 -32.93 10.56
C ASP A 478 2.05 -31.87 9.45
N ILE A 479 1.54 -30.66 9.70
CA ILE A 479 1.61 -29.56 8.73
C ILE A 479 3.07 -29.13 8.47
N CYS A 480 3.95 -29.21 9.48
CA CYS A 480 5.36 -28.87 9.28
C CYS A 480 6.20 -30.00 8.69
N GLU A 481 5.96 -31.26 9.03
CA GLU A 481 6.59 -32.39 8.35
C GLU A 481 6.25 -32.37 6.85
N GLU A 482 4.97 -32.15 6.50
CA GLU A 482 4.51 -31.98 5.12
C GLU A 482 5.09 -30.72 4.45
N PHE A 483 5.23 -29.60 5.17
CA PHE A 483 5.88 -28.40 4.65
C PHE A 483 7.33 -28.70 4.23
N TRP A 484 8.15 -29.26 5.12
CA TRP A 484 9.56 -29.54 4.82
C TRP A 484 9.70 -30.66 3.78
N ALA A 485 8.79 -31.64 3.74
CA ALA A 485 8.77 -32.66 2.69
C ALA A 485 8.52 -32.06 1.30
N LYS A 486 7.60 -31.10 1.16
CA LYS A 486 7.37 -30.37 -0.10
C LYS A 486 8.50 -29.38 -0.41
N PHE A 487 8.95 -28.59 0.56
CA PHE A 487 10.03 -27.63 0.37
C PHE A 487 11.36 -28.30 -0.02
N LYS A 488 11.62 -29.54 0.45
CA LYS A 488 12.81 -30.32 0.05
C LYS A 488 12.81 -30.72 -1.42
N LYS A 489 11.64 -30.91 -2.04
CA LYS A 489 11.54 -31.17 -3.48
C LYS A 489 11.83 -29.90 -4.30
N LEU A 490 11.50 -28.72 -3.78
CA LEU A 490 11.70 -27.43 -4.45
C LEU A 490 13.11 -26.84 -4.25
N GLN A 491 13.74 -27.08 -3.11
CA GLN A 491 15.05 -26.53 -2.72
C GLN A 491 15.89 -27.61 -2.01
N PRO A 492 16.30 -28.71 -2.69
CA PRO A 492 16.94 -29.87 -2.04
C PRO A 492 18.24 -29.53 -1.29
N ASP A 493 19.02 -28.58 -1.81
CA ASP A 493 20.34 -28.18 -1.29
C ASP A 493 20.28 -27.11 -0.19
N HIS A 494 19.08 -26.81 0.35
CA HIS A 494 18.92 -25.83 1.41
C HIS A 494 19.58 -26.34 2.72
N GLN A 495 20.42 -25.51 3.34
CA GLN A 495 21.22 -25.79 4.55
C GLN A 495 20.41 -26.25 5.79
N ILE A 496 19.08 -26.29 5.71
CA ILE A 496 18.22 -26.77 6.79
C ILE A 496 18.13 -28.30 6.84
N TYR A 497 18.29 -28.98 5.70
CA TYR A 497 18.28 -30.44 5.68
C TYR A 497 19.53 -31.05 6.30
N GLU A 498 20.65 -30.32 6.30
CA GLU A 498 21.83 -30.64 7.11
C GLU A 498 21.47 -30.57 8.62
N ARG A 499 20.75 -29.53 9.05
CA ARG A 499 20.33 -29.38 10.46
C ARG A 499 19.39 -30.48 10.93
N PHE A 500 18.47 -30.92 10.07
CA PHE A 500 17.59 -32.06 10.32
C PHE A 500 18.35 -33.39 10.35
N ALA A 501 19.29 -33.62 9.41
CA ALA A 501 20.12 -34.82 9.38
C ALA A 501 21.09 -34.92 10.57
N GLN A 502 21.55 -33.79 11.10
CA GLN A 502 22.33 -33.70 12.34
C GLN A 502 21.48 -33.83 13.62
N HIS A 503 20.16 -34.00 13.51
CA HIS A 503 19.19 -33.94 14.62
C HIS A 503 19.29 -32.65 15.47
N SER A 504 19.86 -31.58 14.91
CA SER A 504 20.02 -30.29 15.59
C SER A 504 18.77 -29.41 15.54
N MET A 505 17.82 -29.77 14.67
CA MET A 505 16.45 -29.29 14.58
C MET A 505 15.55 -30.47 14.19
N ASP A 506 14.30 -30.47 14.65
CA ASP A 506 13.28 -31.44 14.23
C ASP A 506 12.33 -30.78 13.21
N PRO A 507 12.14 -31.31 11.99
CA PRO A 507 11.20 -30.73 11.02
C PRO A 507 9.77 -30.60 11.56
N LYS A 508 9.31 -31.51 12.44
CA LYS A 508 7.98 -31.44 13.08
C LYS A 508 7.82 -30.25 14.00
N LEU A 509 8.93 -29.78 14.56
CA LEU A 509 9.01 -28.63 15.46
C LEU A 509 9.71 -27.43 14.82
N THR A 510 9.87 -27.41 13.49
CA THR A 510 10.51 -26.31 12.74
C THR A 510 9.54 -25.64 11.77
N PHE A 511 9.59 -24.30 11.70
CA PHE A 511 8.56 -23.48 11.07
C PHE A 511 9.15 -22.50 10.06
N PRO A 512 8.63 -22.47 8.82
CA PRO A 512 9.05 -21.50 7.82
C PRO A 512 8.61 -20.10 8.21
N PHE A 513 9.56 -19.19 8.23
CA PHE A 513 9.36 -17.77 8.46
C PHE A 513 9.93 -16.94 7.32
N VAL A 514 9.34 -15.77 7.15
CA VAL A 514 9.84 -14.69 6.31
C VAL A 514 10.21 -13.52 7.21
N TYR A 515 11.30 -12.86 6.88
CA TYR A 515 11.60 -11.53 7.41
C TYR A 515 11.19 -10.47 6.38
N HIS A 516 10.11 -9.75 6.67
CA HIS A 516 9.69 -8.59 5.88
C HIS A 516 10.35 -7.32 6.41
N GLY A 517 10.71 -6.39 5.52
CA GLY A 517 11.08 -5.03 5.91
C GLY A 517 10.73 -3.94 4.89
N ASP A 518 10.42 -2.74 5.40
CA ASP A 518 10.02 -1.58 4.60
C ASP A 518 10.25 -0.22 5.33
N GLU A 519 10.19 0.90 4.60
CA GLU A 519 10.41 2.27 5.08
C GLU A 519 9.09 3.01 5.44
N GLY A 520 8.63 2.78 6.67
CA GLY A 520 7.50 3.50 7.26
C GLY A 520 7.72 5.01 7.43
N ARG A 521 6.62 5.78 7.53
CA ARG A 521 6.65 7.26 7.65
C ARG A 521 6.02 7.77 8.95
N GLY A 522 6.89 8.20 9.86
CA GLY A 522 6.55 8.75 11.18
C GLY A 522 6.15 10.24 11.19
N ARG A 523 6.22 10.84 12.37
CA ARG A 523 5.82 12.25 12.60
C ARG A 523 6.71 13.19 11.76
N ARG A 524 6.12 14.27 11.21
CA ARG A 524 6.78 15.19 10.24
C ARG A 524 7.35 14.50 8.98
N ARG A 525 6.90 13.28 8.64
CA ARG A 525 7.46 12.44 7.54
C ARG A 525 8.89 11.94 7.79
N SER A 526 9.34 11.85 9.05
CA SER A 526 10.60 11.14 9.36
C SER A 526 10.50 9.67 8.86
N PRO A 527 11.48 9.16 8.12
CA PRO A 527 11.52 7.72 7.82
C PRO A 527 11.73 6.94 9.13
N PHE A 528 11.24 5.70 9.17
CA PHE A 528 11.64 4.71 10.16
C PHE A 528 11.53 3.31 9.54
N LEU A 529 12.50 2.46 9.82
CA LEU A 529 12.46 1.06 9.38
C LEU A 529 11.36 0.32 10.14
N VAL A 530 10.50 -0.38 9.40
CA VAL A 530 9.70 -1.48 9.91
C VAL A 530 10.40 -2.76 9.50
N GLY A 531 10.62 -3.66 10.46
CA GLY A 531 11.02 -5.04 10.21
C GLY A 531 10.10 -5.94 11.01
N ASN A 532 9.58 -7.00 10.40
CA ASN A 532 8.65 -7.93 11.03
C ASN A 532 8.86 -9.36 10.54
N PHE A 533 8.43 -10.31 11.36
CA PHE A 533 8.49 -11.73 11.05
C PHE A 533 7.07 -12.27 10.92
N HIS A 534 6.79 -12.96 9.83
CA HIS A 534 5.56 -13.73 9.64
C HIS A 534 5.90 -15.17 9.24
N SER A 535 5.05 -16.14 9.55
CA SER A 535 5.19 -17.47 8.95
C SER A 535 4.67 -17.45 7.52
N LEU A 536 5.09 -18.42 6.71
CA LEU A 536 4.51 -18.68 5.38
C LEU A 536 3.21 -19.47 5.48
N LEU A 537 3.12 -20.33 6.49
CA LEU A 537 1.91 -21.06 6.78
C LEU A 537 0.92 -20.10 7.50
N GLY A 538 -0.33 -20.53 7.67
CA GLY A 538 -1.45 -19.71 8.19
C GLY A 538 -1.39 -19.38 9.68
N LYS A 539 -2.17 -20.08 10.52
CA LYS A 539 -2.53 -19.65 11.89
C LYS A 539 -2.23 -20.59 13.10
N GLY A 540 -1.24 -21.53 13.11
CA GLY A 540 -0.58 -22.25 14.27
C GLY A 540 0.89 -22.87 14.24
N THR A 541 1.95 -22.37 14.93
CA THR A 541 3.41 -22.83 14.87
C THR A 541 4.16 -23.19 16.21
N GLN A 542 4.90 -24.33 16.34
CA GLN A 542 5.66 -24.79 17.55
C GLN A 542 7.10 -25.40 17.34
N VAL A 543 8.28 -24.76 17.19
CA VAL A 543 8.79 -23.43 17.56
C VAL A 543 10.01 -22.99 16.71
N TYR A 544 10.86 -23.86 16.16
CA TYR A 544 12.16 -23.45 15.57
C TYR A 544 11.96 -22.52 14.37
N PHE A 545 12.50 -21.30 14.46
CA PHE A 545 12.29 -20.24 13.48
C PHE A 545 13.27 -20.33 12.31
N ALA A 546 12.87 -21.05 11.25
CA ALA A 546 13.62 -21.10 10.01
C ALA A 546 13.23 -19.92 9.10
N VAL A 547 13.98 -18.82 9.16
CA VAL A 547 13.81 -17.72 8.21
C VAL A 547 14.38 -18.14 6.86
N ILE A 548 13.51 -18.55 5.93
CA ILE A 548 13.87 -19.09 4.60
C ILE A 548 13.71 -18.07 3.46
N ALA A 549 13.21 -16.87 3.77
CA ALA A 549 13.12 -15.77 2.83
C ALA A 549 13.14 -14.40 3.54
N VAL A 550 13.53 -13.40 2.76
CA VAL A 550 13.48 -11.97 3.08
C VAL A 550 12.63 -11.30 2.00
N THR A 551 11.61 -10.54 2.41
CA THR A 551 10.67 -9.84 1.50
C THR A 551 10.60 -8.35 1.84
N GLY A 552 10.02 -7.58 0.93
CA GLY A 552 9.87 -6.13 1.03
C GLY A 552 9.71 -5.51 -0.34
N ASP A 553 9.62 -4.18 -0.40
CA ASP A 553 9.67 -3.49 -1.69
C ASP A 553 11.08 -3.60 -2.31
N TRP A 554 11.18 -3.69 -3.65
CA TRP A 554 12.48 -3.89 -4.30
C TRP A 554 13.50 -2.76 -4.05
N PRO A 555 13.09 -1.47 -3.96
CA PRO A 555 13.93 -0.42 -3.39
C PRO A 555 14.53 -0.76 -2.02
N TRP A 556 13.78 -1.33 -1.09
CA TRP A 556 14.25 -1.75 0.22
C TRP A 556 15.19 -2.94 0.11
N LEU A 557 14.83 -4.00 -0.64
CA LEU A 557 15.68 -5.18 -0.86
C LEU A 557 17.05 -4.81 -1.45
N HIS A 558 17.10 -3.82 -2.35
CA HIS A 558 18.36 -3.28 -2.87
C HIS A 558 19.23 -2.63 -1.78
N ARG A 559 18.63 -1.91 -0.83
CA ARG A 559 19.34 -1.26 0.29
C ARG A 559 19.73 -2.24 1.39
N SER A 560 18.81 -3.12 1.82
CA SER A 560 19.04 -4.09 2.91
C SER A 560 19.91 -5.27 2.48
N GLY A 561 19.84 -5.66 1.21
CA GLY A 561 20.67 -6.68 0.58
C GLY A 561 22.02 -6.18 0.06
N CYS A 562 22.34 -4.87 0.13
CA CYS A 562 23.58 -4.32 -0.44
C CYS A 562 23.79 -4.70 -1.93
N LEU A 563 22.74 -4.67 -2.74
CA LEU A 563 22.74 -5.23 -4.09
C LEU A 563 23.46 -4.34 -5.11
N ALA A 564 24.39 -4.91 -5.87
CA ALA A 564 25.09 -4.26 -6.98
C ALA A 564 24.17 -4.01 -8.21
N ARG A 565 23.19 -4.90 -8.40
CA ARG A 565 22.26 -4.92 -9.54
C ARG A 565 20.83 -4.73 -9.07
N SER A 566 20.09 -3.83 -9.71
CA SER A 566 18.72 -3.46 -9.35
C SER A 566 18.03 -2.67 -10.46
N PHE A 567 16.71 -2.44 -10.32
CA PHE A 567 15.95 -1.50 -11.15
C PHE A 567 16.51 -0.06 -11.19
N ASN A 568 17.45 0.33 -10.32
CA ASN A 568 18.13 1.63 -10.43
C ASN A 568 19.19 1.67 -11.55
N ASN A 569 19.68 0.50 -11.97
CA ASN A 569 20.80 0.31 -12.90
C ASN A 569 20.37 0.30 -14.38
N ILE A 570 19.11 0.63 -14.71
CA ILE A 570 18.63 0.72 -16.11
C ILE A 570 19.44 1.81 -16.84
N PRO A 571 20.02 1.52 -18.02
CA PRO A 571 20.55 2.54 -18.93
C PRO A 571 19.50 3.61 -19.25
N LYS A 572 19.85 4.89 -19.10
CA LYS A 572 18.95 6.04 -19.38
C LYS A 572 19.32 6.77 -20.67
N LYS A 573 20.51 6.49 -21.20
CA LYS A 573 21.06 7.00 -22.46
C LYS A 573 21.80 5.87 -23.19
N THR A 574 21.85 5.97 -24.51
CA THR A 574 22.74 5.16 -25.34
C THR A 574 24.19 5.32 -24.88
N GLY A 575 24.86 4.23 -24.53
CA GLY A 575 26.23 4.23 -24.00
C GLY A 575 26.37 4.28 -22.48
N ASP A 576 25.26 4.34 -21.71
CA ASP A 576 25.32 4.13 -20.25
C ASP A 576 25.76 2.70 -19.93
N LYS A 577 26.55 2.50 -18.85
CA LYS A 577 27.10 1.19 -18.47
C LYS A 577 26.00 0.20 -18.06
N MET A 578 25.78 -0.82 -18.89
CA MET A 578 24.87 -1.95 -18.64
C MET A 578 25.36 -2.82 -17.47
N THR A 579 24.98 -2.45 -16.25
CA THR A 579 25.45 -3.11 -15.01
C THR A 579 24.55 -4.28 -14.58
N GLY A 580 23.41 -4.49 -15.26
CA GLY A 580 22.40 -5.48 -14.88
C GLY A 580 21.35 -4.93 -13.90
N ILE A 581 20.09 -5.27 -14.15
CA ILE A 581 18.92 -4.79 -13.39
C ILE A 581 18.35 -5.80 -12.40
N CYS A 582 18.80 -7.06 -12.44
CA CYS A 582 18.34 -8.14 -11.56
C CYS A 582 19.43 -8.59 -10.59
N HIS A 583 19.05 -8.96 -9.35
CA HIS A 583 19.96 -9.57 -8.39
C HIS A 583 20.05 -11.09 -8.50
N ARG A 584 18.98 -11.77 -8.96
CA ARG A 584 19.00 -13.24 -9.20
C ARG A 584 19.77 -13.63 -10.45
N CYS A 585 19.82 -12.80 -11.50
CA CYS A 585 20.46 -13.14 -12.78
C CYS A 585 21.24 -11.97 -13.39
N ALA A 586 21.76 -12.12 -14.61
CA ALA A 586 22.50 -11.09 -15.34
C ALA A 586 21.61 -10.22 -16.27
N ALA A 587 20.29 -10.31 -16.20
CA ALA A 587 19.39 -9.50 -17.03
C ALA A 587 19.69 -7.99 -16.95
N GLY A 588 19.85 -7.34 -18.10
CA GLY A 588 20.22 -5.93 -18.24
C GLY A 588 21.73 -5.65 -18.23
N THR A 589 22.59 -6.68 -18.29
CA THR A 589 23.98 -6.51 -18.74
C THR A 589 24.06 -6.47 -20.25
N GLU A 590 25.24 -6.15 -20.79
CA GLU A 590 25.54 -6.32 -22.21
C GLU A 590 25.22 -7.75 -22.67
N GLY A 591 24.62 -7.89 -23.86
CA GLY A 591 24.19 -9.16 -24.44
C GLY A 591 22.92 -9.81 -23.85
N ILE A 592 22.45 -9.39 -22.66
CA ILE A 592 21.39 -10.10 -21.91
C ILE A 592 20.19 -9.16 -21.67
N PRO A 593 19.23 -9.05 -22.60
CA PRO A 593 18.09 -8.15 -22.48
C PRO A 593 17.11 -8.61 -21.38
N TRP A 594 16.54 -7.66 -20.64
CA TRP A 594 15.51 -7.91 -19.61
C TRP A 594 14.09 -7.68 -20.15
N GLU A 595 13.99 -6.96 -21.27
CA GLU A 595 12.78 -6.61 -22.00
C GLU A 595 12.14 -7.84 -22.68
N VAL A 596 12.89 -8.93 -22.81
CA VAL A 596 12.44 -10.22 -23.37
C VAL A 596 11.56 -10.95 -22.34
N ILE A 597 10.29 -10.57 -22.33
CA ILE A 597 9.24 -11.10 -21.45
C ILE A 597 8.25 -12.06 -22.15
N HIS A 598 8.51 -12.42 -23.40
CA HIS A 598 7.56 -13.18 -24.25
C HIS A 598 8.03 -14.61 -24.59
N GLU A 599 9.32 -14.87 -24.45
CA GLU A 599 9.95 -16.19 -24.65
C GLU A 599 9.85 -17.07 -23.40
N ARG A 600 9.92 -18.39 -23.56
CA ARG A 600 10.01 -19.35 -22.43
C ARG A 600 11.44 -19.82 -22.11
N SER A 601 12.41 -19.40 -22.93
CA SER A 601 13.84 -19.72 -22.81
C SER A 601 14.69 -18.45 -23.01
N PRO A 602 14.43 -17.37 -22.24
CA PRO A 602 15.13 -16.09 -22.41
C PRO A 602 16.58 -16.19 -21.90
N LEU A 603 17.51 -15.49 -22.56
CA LEU A 603 18.95 -15.53 -22.25
C LEU A 603 19.35 -15.25 -20.79
N TRP A 604 18.49 -14.58 -20.00
CA TRP A 604 18.78 -14.35 -18.59
C TRP A 604 18.61 -15.60 -17.72
N LEU A 605 17.82 -16.59 -18.15
CA LEU A 605 17.47 -17.77 -17.34
C LEU A 605 18.73 -18.57 -16.97
N ASP A 606 19.57 -18.86 -17.96
CA ASP A 606 20.83 -19.61 -17.80
C ASP A 606 21.91 -18.82 -17.02
N THR A 607 21.64 -17.55 -16.68
CA THR A 607 22.50 -16.70 -15.85
C THR A 607 21.99 -16.52 -14.42
N THR A 608 20.95 -17.28 -14.03
CA THR A 608 20.41 -17.23 -12.66
C THR A 608 21.46 -17.81 -11.69
N PHE A 609 21.84 -17.01 -10.70
CA PHE A 609 22.91 -17.21 -9.72
C PHE A 609 24.32 -17.45 -10.29
N SER A 610 24.56 -17.28 -11.60
CA SER A 610 25.90 -17.47 -12.19
C SER A 610 26.92 -16.38 -11.80
N VAL A 611 26.45 -15.21 -11.35
CA VAL A 611 27.27 -14.11 -10.81
C VAL A 611 26.53 -13.49 -9.63
N SER A 612 27.17 -13.41 -8.46
CA SER A 612 26.61 -12.79 -7.25
C SER A 612 26.03 -11.40 -7.53
N GLY A 613 24.83 -11.14 -7.01
CA GLY A 613 24.13 -9.86 -7.06
C GLY A 613 24.56 -8.87 -5.96
N PHE A 614 25.35 -9.30 -4.98
CA PHE A 614 25.81 -8.47 -3.88
C PHE A 614 27.00 -7.56 -4.27
N ALA A 615 26.93 -6.28 -3.93
CA ALA A 615 28.11 -5.39 -3.91
C ALA A 615 28.99 -5.62 -2.68
N LYS A 616 28.36 -6.09 -1.59
CA LYS A 616 28.98 -6.55 -0.34
C LYS A 616 28.03 -7.54 0.30
N VAL A 617 28.51 -8.73 0.67
CA VAL A 617 27.69 -9.77 1.31
C VAL A 617 26.96 -9.19 2.54
N PRO A 618 25.61 -9.15 2.56
CA PRO A 618 24.85 -8.49 3.60
C PRO A 618 24.68 -9.40 4.83
N ALA A 619 24.33 -8.81 5.97
CA ALA A 619 24.13 -9.55 7.21
C ALA A 619 23.02 -10.63 7.13
N VAL A 620 22.08 -10.48 6.18
CA VAL A 620 20.97 -11.42 5.90
C VAL A 620 21.39 -12.64 5.07
N ALA A 621 22.51 -12.59 4.33
CA ALA A 621 23.07 -13.75 3.63
C ALA A 621 23.74 -14.77 4.57
N ARG A 622 23.59 -14.59 5.90
CA ARG A 622 23.97 -15.53 6.95
C ARG A 622 22.77 -16.31 7.51
N LEU A 623 21.58 -16.12 6.94
CA LEU A 623 20.42 -16.99 7.17
C LEU A 623 20.62 -18.31 6.43
N LEU A 624 19.91 -19.36 6.85
CA LEU A 624 19.95 -20.65 6.14
C LEU A 624 19.35 -20.49 4.75
N GLY A 625 20.09 -20.86 3.72
CA GLY A 625 19.65 -20.81 2.32
C GLY A 625 20.24 -21.95 1.49
N VAL A 626 20.27 -21.79 0.17
CA VAL A 626 21.02 -22.65 -0.76
C VAL A 626 22.42 -22.04 -0.96
N PRO A 627 23.52 -22.78 -0.71
CA PRO A 627 24.88 -22.28 -0.89
C PRO A 627 25.17 -21.84 -2.34
N GLY A 628 25.81 -20.68 -2.52
CA GLY A 628 26.08 -20.10 -3.84
C GLY A 628 24.84 -19.52 -4.54
N GLN A 629 23.69 -19.47 -3.86
CA GLN A 629 22.46 -18.83 -4.32
C GLN A 629 21.88 -17.92 -3.22
N GLU A 630 22.74 -17.29 -2.42
CA GLU A 630 22.34 -16.51 -1.24
C GLU A 630 21.47 -15.29 -1.60
N GLU A 631 21.55 -14.76 -2.83
CA GLU A 631 20.62 -13.77 -3.37
C GLU A 631 19.16 -14.29 -3.48
N GLY A 632 18.97 -15.60 -3.60
CA GLY A 632 17.67 -16.28 -3.63
C GLY A 632 16.90 -16.18 -2.32
N LEU A 633 17.56 -15.78 -1.21
CA LEU A 633 16.87 -15.39 0.02
C LEU A 633 16.09 -14.09 -0.15
N LEU A 634 16.50 -13.17 -1.03
CA LEU A 634 15.81 -11.91 -1.31
C LEU A 634 14.69 -12.14 -2.34
N ARG A 635 13.55 -12.64 -1.86
CA ARG A 635 12.42 -13.05 -2.72
C ARG A 635 11.71 -11.82 -3.32
N PHE A 636 11.27 -11.97 -4.57
CA PHE A 636 10.49 -10.94 -5.25
C PHE A 636 9.05 -10.92 -4.77
N ASP A 637 8.58 -9.73 -4.38
CA ASP A 637 7.20 -9.49 -3.98
C ASP A 637 6.27 -9.29 -5.20
N PHE A 638 5.25 -10.13 -5.32
CA PHE A 638 4.24 -10.05 -6.39
C PHE A 638 3.37 -8.77 -6.28
N PHE A 639 3.15 -8.21 -5.09
CA PHE A 639 2.30 -7.04 -4.90
C PHE A 639 2.90 -5.75 -5.49
N HIS A 640 4.15 -5.43 -5.15
CA HIS A 640 4.84 -4.28 -5.73
C HIS A 640 5.26 -4.53 -7.18
N ALA A 641 5.56 -5.78 -7.57
CA ALA A 641 5.87 -6.11 -8.96
C ALA A 641 4.63 -5.94 -9.87
N PHE A 642 3.52 -6.59 -9.54
CA PHE A 642 2.29 -6.53 -10.34
C PHE A 642 1.33 -5.42 -9.91
N HIS A 643 0.70 -5.54 -8.74
CA HIS A 643 -0.46 -4.73 -8.37
C HIS A 643 -0.15 -3.22 -8.27
N LEU A 644 1.04 -2.83 -7.79
CA LEU A 644 1.50 -1.44 -7.76
C LEU A 644 2.53 -1.09 -8.86
N GLY A 645 2.81 -2.03 -9.76
CA GLY A 645 3.78 -1.92 -10.85
C GLY A 645 3.17 -2.26 -12.21
N VAL A 646 3.52 -3.41 -12.78
CA VAL A 646 3.16 -3.82 -14.15
C VAL A 646 1.66 -3.70 -14.42
N GLY A 647 0.82 -4.24 -13.53
CA GLY A 647 -0.63 -4.20 -13.68
C GLY A 647 -1.18 -2.78 -13.63
N LYS A 648 -0.63 -1.91 -12.77
CA LYS A 648 -1.02 -0.50 -12.69
C LYS A 648 -0.66 0.27 -13.97
N HIS A 649 0.57 0.11 -14.48
CA HIS A 649 1.02 0.78 -15.70
C HIS A 649 0.20 0.31 -16.92
N PHE A 650 0.03 -1.01 -17.06
CA PHE A 650 -0.81 -1.60 -18.11
C PHE A 650 -2.26 -1.08 -18.06
N LEU A 651 -2.89 -1.00 -16.88
CA LEU A 651 -4.23 -0.43 -16.76
C LEU A 651 -4.27 1.07 -17.11
N GLY A 652 -3.24 1.84 -16.74
CA GLY A 652 -3.09 3.23 -17.16
C GLY A 652 -3.13 3.35 -18.69
N SER A 653 -2.34 2.52 -19.37
CA SER A 653 -2.28 2.45 -20.84
C SER A 653 -3.61 2.02 -21.45
N SER A 654 -4.25 0.96 -20.93
CA SER A 654 -5.55 0.46 -21.40
C SER A 654 -6.67 1.50 -21.23
N LEU A 655 -6.74 2.19 -20.09
CA LEU A 655 -7.75 3.22 -19.82
C LEU A 655 -7.51 4.48 -20.67
N ALA A 656 -6.25 4.88 -20.86
CA ALA A 656 -5.89 6.00 -21.73
C ALA A 656 -6.27 5.72 -23.19
N LEU A 657 -5.96 4.51 -23.70
CA LEU A 657 -6.35 4.08 -25.04
C LEU A 657 -7.88 3.96 -25.16
N TRP A 658 -8.54 3.20 -24.29
CA TRP A 658 -10.00 2.99 -24.36
C TRP A 658 -10.79 4.29 -24.22
N SER A 659 -10.28 5.30 -23.50
CA SER A 659 -10.88 6.63 -23.43
C SER A 659 -11.10 7.29 -24.79
N THR A 660 -10.37 6.92 -25.86
CA THR A 660 -10.59 7.52 -27.19
C THR A 660 -11.96 7.18 -27.80
N HIS A 661 -12.62 6.14 -27.30
CA HIS A 661 -13.93 5.65 -27.76
C HIS A 661 -15.11 6.19 -26.94
N PHE A 662 -14.83 6.94 -25.87
CA PHE A 662 -15.86 7.62 -25.08
C PHE A 662 -16.23 8.98 -25.70
N PRO A 663 -17.46 9.46 -25.50
CA PRO A 663 -17.89 10.77 -26.02
C PRO A 663 -17.17 11.91 -25.30
N GLY A 664 -16.69 12.90 -26.07
CA GLY A 664 -16.08 14.11 -25.53
C GLY A 664 -15.10 14.78 -26.50
N GLY A 665 -15.16 16.12 -26.62
CA GLY A 665 -14.31 16.89 -27.53
C GLY A 665 -12.85 17.07 -27.08
N ASN A 666 -12.47 16.53 -25.93
CA ASN A 666 -11.10 16.57 -25.39
C ASN A 666 -10.85 15.34 -24.49
N VAL A 667 -9.61 15.15 -24.03
CA VAL A 667 -9.23 14.01 -23.17
C VAL A 667 -10.02 13.99 -21.86
N ASP A 668 -10.20 15.14 -21.24
CA ASP A 668 -10.76 15.24 -19.89
C ASP A 668 -12.25 14.86 -19.85
N LEU A 669 -13.05 15.32 -20.82
CA LEU A 669 -14.46 14.91 -21.00
C LEU A 669 -14.61 13.41 -21.29
N ARG A 670 -13.70 12.83 -22.09
CA ARG A 670 -13.72 11.39 -22.39
C ARG A 670 -13.35 10.54 -21.18
N VAL A 671 -12.41 11.01 -20.36
CA VAL A 671 -12.07 10.37 -19.08
C VAL A 671 -13.19 10.53 -18.05
N GLU A 672 -13.95 11.63 -18.06
CA GLU A 672 -15.16 11.81 -17.23
C GLU A 672 -16.30 10.85 -17.63
N ALA A 673 -16.50 10.60 -18.93
CA ALA A 673 -17.44 9.58 -19.40
C ALA A 673 -17.00 8.15 -19.02
N LEU A 674 -15.69 7.85 -19.08
CA LEU A 674 -15.10 6.60 -18.59
C LEU A 674 -15.20 6.46 -17.06
N GLU A 675 -15.04 7.55 -16.31
CA GLU A 675 -15.25 7.63 -14.85
C GLU A 675 -16.69 7.27 -14.49
N ALA A 676 -17.66 7.86 -15.19
CA ALA A 676 -19.09 7.55 -15.02
C ALA A 676 -19.40 6.06 -15.29
N ALA A 677 -18.84 5.49 -16.37
CA ALA A 677 -19.00 4.08 -16.70
C ALA A 677 -18.39 3.14 -15.63
N PHE A 678 -17.16 3.43 -15.17
CA PHE A 678 -16.51 2.68 -14.09
C PHE A 678 -17.33 2.67 -12.81
N PHE A 679 -17.74 3.84 -12.32
CA PHE A 679 -18.53 3.93 -11.09
C PHE A 679 -19.94 3.33 -11.24
N SER A 680 -20.52 3.33 -12.44
CA SER A 680 -21.79 2.63 -12.71
C SER A 680 -21.62 1.12 -12.65
N TRP A 681 -20.58 0.59 -13.30
CA TRP A 681 -20.25 -0.83 -13.25
C TRP A 681 -19.96 -1.32 -11.83
N CYS A 682 -19.21 -0.56 -11.02
CA CYS A 682 -18.96 -0.92 -9.62
C CYS A 682 -20.26 -1.03 -8.81
N ARG A 683 -21.20 -0.08 -8.97
CA ARG A 683 -22.52 -0.14 -8.30
C ARG A 683 -23.32 -1.38 -8.72
N ALA A 684 -23.35 -1.70 -10.02
CA ALA A 684 -24.08 -2.86 -10.54
C ALA A 684 -23.50 -4.19 -10.02
N ASN A 685 -22.17 -4.30 -9.95
CA ASN A 685 -21.47 -5.53 -9.56
C ASN A 685 -21.17 -5.63 -8.05
N LYS A 686 -21.61 -4.65 -7.25
CA LYS A 686 -21.35 -4.55 -5.80
C LYS A 686 -19.87 -4.45 -5.42
N GLU A 687 -19.00 -4.07 -6.37
CA GLU A 687 -17.58 -3.83 -6.12
C GLU A 687 -17.38 -2.48 -5.43
N VAL A 688 -16.42 -2.41 -4.49
CA VAL A 688 -16.13 -1.18 -3.74
C VAL A 688 -14.96 -0.44 -4.40
N PRO A 689 -15.19 0.71 -5.08
CA PRO A 689 -14.11 1.47 -5.70
C PRO A 689 -13.25 2.15 -4.62
N VAL A 690 -11.97 1.80 -4.56
CA VAL A 690 -11.00 2.35 -3.60
C VAL A 690 -10.53 3.76 -4.01
N ILE A 691 -10.66 4.13 -5.29
CA ILE A 691 -10.53 5.52 -5.76
C ILE A 691 -11.87 6.25 -5.65
N THR A 692 -11.83 7.52 -5.24
CA THR A 692 -13.01 8.41 -5.26
C THR A 692 -13.20 9.13 -6.59
N ARG A 693 -12.16 9.18 -7.44
CA ARG A 693 -12.20 9.72 -8.81
C ARG A 693 -11.22 9.03 -9.76
N LEU A 694 -11.61 8.95 -11.03
CA LEU A 694 -10.78 8.55 -12.16
C LEU A 694 -10.60 9.76 -13.08
N THR A 695 -9.43 10.41 -13.03
CA THR A 695 -9.10 11.57 -13.85
C THR A 695 -7.79 11.34 -14.64
N LYS A 696 -7.45 12.32 -15.48
CA LYS A 696 -6.18 12.36 -16.21
C LYS A 696 -4.96 12.34 -15.28
N GLU A 697 -5.08 12.91 -14.08
CA GLU A 697 -4.09 12.82 -12.99
C GLU A 697 -4.09 11.44 -12.30
N THR A 698 -5.25 10.78 -12.18
CA THR A 698 -5.33 9.38 -11.75
C THR A 698 -4.57 8.45 -12.71
N LEU A 699 -4.58 8.75 -14.02
CA LEU A 699 -3.82 8.04 -15.06
C LEU A 699 -2.35 8.51 -15.21
N GLN A 700 -1.97 9.65 -14.60
CA GLN A 700 -0.68 10.32 -14.82
C GLN A 700 -0.36 10.59 -16.32
N TRP A 701 -1.36 11.03 -17.09
CA TRP A 701 -1.25 11.14 -18.54
C TRP A 701 -1.42 12.60 -19.04
N PRO A 702 -0.42 13.48 -18.86
CA PRO A 702 -0.58 14.91 -19.15
C PRO A 702 -0.76 15.21 -20.66
N SER A 703 -0.09 14.48 -21.55
CA SER A 703 -0.29 14.52 -23.00
C SER A 703 -0.21 13.12 -23.63
N THR A 704 -0.65 13.00 -24.89
CA THR A 704 -0.55 11.76 -25.69
C THR A 704 0.89 11.34 -26.03
N LEU A 705 1.89 12.18 -25.72
CA LEU A 705 3.32 11.88 -25.87
C LEU A 705 3.94 11.31 -24.59
N ASP A 706 3.20 11.33 -23.46
CA ASP A 706 3.63 10.79 -22.18
C ASP A 706 3.05 9.39 -21.97
N PHE A 707 3.80 8.49 -21.32
CA PHE A 707 3.32 7.16 -20.96
C PHE A 707 2.32 7.22 -19.78
N PRO A 708 1.09 6.66 -19.92
CA PRO A 708 0.14 6.55 -18.81
C PRO A 708 0.67 5.65 -17.67
N ALA A 709 1.19 6.25 -16.60
CA ALA A 709 1.84 5.51 -15.51
C ALA A 709 0.89 5.12 -14.36
N ALA A 710 -0.25 5.81 -14.21
CA ALA A 710 -1.24 5.70 -13.14
C ALA A 710 -0.73 5.93 -11.68
N SER A 711 -1.42 6.80 -10.94
CA SER A 711 -0.96 7.33 -9.65
C SER A 711 -1.44 6.59 -8.40
N TRP A 712 -2.29 5.56 -8.52
CA TRP A 712 -2.86 4.92 -7.33
C TRP A 712 -1.85 4.08 -6.52
N PHE A 713 -2.03 4.13 -5.19
CA PHE A 713 -1.12 3.53 -4.19
C PHE A 713 -1.71 2.32 -3.46
N LYS A 714 -2.90 1.83 -3.84
CA LYS A 714 -3.51 0.63 -3.25
C LYS A 714 -3.85 -0.39 -4.33
N GLY A 715 -3.29 -1.59 -4.23
CA GLY A 715 -3.39 -2.64 -5.25
C GLY A 715 -4.81 -3.16 -5.51
N GLY A 716 -5.73 -2.99 -4.55
CA GLY A 716 -7.16 -3.27 -4.78
C GLY A 716 -7.78 -2.44 -5.91
N VAL A 717 -7.26 -1.24 -6.20
CA VAL A 717 -7.67 -0.45 -7.38
C VAL A 717 -7.33 -1.21 -8.66
N THR A 718 -6.10 -1.74 -8.75
CA THR A 718 -5.65 -2.58 -9.88
C THR A 718 -6.56 -3.80 -10.02
N THR A 719 -6.90 -4.50 -8.94
CA THR A 719 -7.79 -5.67 -8.98
C THR A 719 -9.19 -5.33 -9.50
N VAL A 720 -9.83 -4.28 -8.97
CA VAL A 720 -11.19 -3.87 -9.39
C VAL A 720 -11.18 -3.35 -10.83
N MET A 721 -10.13 -2.66 -11.26
CA MET A 721 -9.97 -2.21 -12.65
C MET A 721 -9.75 -3.37 -13.64
N PHE A 722 -8.98 -4.40 -13.28
CA PHE A 722 -8.84 -5.62 -14.10
C PHE A 722 -10.18 -6.35 -14.25
N LYS A 723 -11.01 -6.43 -13.19
CA LYS A 723 -12.38 -6.96 -13.29
C LYS A 723 -13.27 -6.11 -14.21
N PHE A 724 -13.22 -4.78 -14.05
CA PHE A 724 -14.00 -3.84 -14.86
C PHE A 724 -13.70 -4.01 -16.35
N LEU A 725 -12.42 -3.96 -16.75
CA LEU A 725 -12.03 -4.11 -18.16
C LEU A 725 -12.40 -5.49 -18.71
N ALA A 726 -12.30 -6.57 -17.90
CA ALA A 726 -12.72 -7.91 -18.34
C ALA A 726 -14.22 -7.98 -18.60
N ALA A 727 -15.02 -7.30 -17.78
CA ALA A 727 -16.47 -7.27 -17.91
C ALA A 727 -16.96 -6.33 -19.03
N THR A 728 -16.15 -5.36 -19.49
CA THR A 728 -16.60 -4.34 -20.45
C THR A 728 -15.88 -4.37 -21.79
N MET A 729 -14.54 -4.46 -21.82
CA MET A 729 -13.80 -4.51 -23.08
C MET A 729 -14.05 -5.82 -23.82
N CYS A 730 -14.13 -6.95 -23.10
CA CYS A 730 -14.31 -8.28 -23.71
C CYS A 730 -15.73 -8.55 -24.23
N GLN A 731 -16.67 -7.62 -24.03
CA GLN A 731 -18.02 -7.65 -24.62
C GLN A 731 -18.13 -6.83 -25.92
N GLN A 732 -17.05 -6.15 -26.34
CA GLN A 732 -17.04 -5.25 -27.49
C GLN A 732 -16.14 -5.80 -28.60
N ASN A 733 -16.54 -5.57 -29.87
CA ASN A 733 -15.75 -5.98 -31.03
C ASN A 733 -14.67 -4.92 -31.34
N TRP A 734 -13.40 -5.30 -31.20
CA TRP A 734 -12.23 -4.44 -31.40
C TRP A 734 -11.44 -4.73 -32.68
N ALA A 735 -12.03 -5.40 -33.68
CA ALA A 735 -11.35 -5.72 -34.95
C ALA A 735 -10.81 -4.48 -35.72
N HIS A 736 -11.29 -3.28 -35.39
CA HIS A 736 -10.83 -1.99 -35.92
C HIS A 736 -9.72 -1.32 -35.08
N GLU A 737 -9.45 -1.79 -33.86
CA GLU A 737 -8.42 -1.28 -32.92
C GLU A 737 -7.63 -2.47 -32.32
N PRO A 738 -6.67 -3.05 -33.06
CA PRO A 738 -5.97 -4.28 -32.65
C PRO A 738 -5.25 -4.19 -31.30
N MET A 739 -4.88 -3.00 -30.83
CA MET A 739 -4.33 -2.81 -29.48
C MET A 739 -5.38 -2.88 -28.36
N LEU A 740 -6.63 -2.48 -28.59
CA LEU A 740 -7.71 -2.70 -27.60
C LEU A 740 -8.09 -4.17 -27.54
N GLU A 741 -8.11 -4.86 -28.67
CA GLU A 741 -8.29 -6.31 -28.73
C GLU A 741 -7.19 -7.05 -27.94
N LYS A 742 -5.91 -6.78 -28.24
CA LYS A 742 -4.77 -7.43 -27.55
C LYS A 742 -4.72 -7.07 -26.06
N ALA A 743 -5.18 -5.87 -25.68
CA ALA A 743 -5.33 -5.49 -24.28
C ALA A 743 -6.48 -6.24 -23.58
N ALA A 744 -7.62 -6.46 -24.25
CA ALA A 744 -8.70 -7.29 -23.73
C ALA A 744 -8.25 -8.75 -23.50
N GLU A 745 -7.51 -9.34 -24.46
CA GLU A 745 -6.89 -10.66 -24.28
C GLU A 745 -5.94 -10.71 -23.08
N ALA A 746 -5.08 -9.69 -22.93
CA ALA A 746 -4.16 -9.56 -21.80
C ALA A 746 -4.92 -9.47 -20.46
N VAL A 747 -5.98 -8.66 -20.41
CA VAL A 747 -6.88 -8.52 -19.26
C VAL A 747 -7.50 -9.86 -18.86
N VAL A 748 -8.03 -10.65 -19.81
CA VAL A 748 -8.60 -11.98 -19.52
C VAL A 748 -7.52 -12.92 -18.98
N SER A 749 -6.38 -13.00 -19.67
CA SER A 749 -5.27 -13.89 -19.32
C SER A 749 -4.77 -13.65 -17.89
N MET A 750 -4.52 -12.38 -17.53
CA MET A 750 -4.05 -12.03 -16.20
C MET A 750 -5.14 -12.16 -15.13
N ASN A 751 -6.42 -11.91 -15.43
CA ASN A 751 -7.50 -12.18 -14.48
C ASN A 751 -7.62 -13.67 -14.15
N LYS A 752 -7.45 -14.58 -15.13
CA LYS A 752 -7.40 -16.03 -14.87
C LYS A 752 -6.22 -16.38 -13.97
N CYS A 753 -5.01 -15.96 -14.34
CA CYS A 753 -3.79 -16.14 -13.55
C CYS A 753 -3.97 -15.67 -12.10
N LEU A 754 -4.42 -14.43 -11.88
CA LEU A 754 -4.64 -13.87 -10.54
C LEU A 754 -5.71 -14.63 -9.76
N SER A 755 -6.87 -14.89 -10.37
CA SER A 755 -7.97 -15.57 -9.68
C SER A 755 -7.57 -16.97 -9.25
N ALA A 756 -6.85 -17.70 -10.10
CA ALA A 756 -6.34 -19.03 -9.78
C ALA A 756 -5.18 -19.00 -8.77
N LEU A 757 -4.30 -17.99 -8.78
CA LEU A 757 -3.28 -17.77 -7.74
C LEU A 757 -3.90 -17.55 -6.36
N TYR A 758 -4.86 -16.62 -6.24
CA TYR A 758 -5.56 -16.32 -4.98
C TYR A 758 -6.49 -17.46 -4.50
N ALA A 759 -6.88 -18.36 -5.40
CA ALA A 759 -7.69 -19.54 -5.09
C ALA A 759 -6.88 -20.84 -4.94
N SER A 760 -5.54 -20.78 -4.92
CA SER A 760 -4.65 -21.93 -4.73
C SER A 760 -3.92 -21.86 -3.38
N ASP A 761 -3.62 -23.02 -2.82
CA ASP A 761 -2.81 -23.16 -1.62
C ASP A 761 -1.37 -22.65 -1.79
N MET A 762 -0.62 -22.63 -0.69
CA MET A 762 0.78 -22.19 -0.65
C MET A 762 1.71 -23.06 -1.51
N PHE A 763 1.46 -24.37 -1.60
CA PHE A 763 2.07 -25.25 -2.59
C PHE A 763 1.00 -25.61 -3.63
N ILE A 764 1.23 -25.28 -4.89
CA ILE A 764 0.27 -25.52 -5.96
C ILE A 764 0.53 -26.89 -6.58
N GLU A 765 -0.53 -27.63 -6.90
CA GLU A 765 -0.46 -28.87 -7.69
C GLU A 765 0.18 -28.58 -9.07
N PRO A 766 1.13 -29.41 -9.56
CA PRO A 766 1.91 -29.13 -10.77
C PRO A 766 1.11 -28.77 -12.04
N GLY A 767 0.07 -29.53 -12.40
CA GLY A 767 -0.75 -29.26 -13.59
C GLY A 767 -1.46 -27.91 -13.51
N ARG A 768 -2.09 -27.63 -12.37
CA ARG A 768 -2.71 -26.34 -12.04
C ARG A 768 -1.69 -25.20 -12.01
N ALA A 769 -0.48 -25.43 -11.49
CA ALA A 769 0.59 -24.45 -11.46
C ALA A 769 1.09 -24.09 -12.87
N ALA A 770 1.23 -25.08 -13.75
CA ALA A 770 1.59 -24.88 -15.15
C ALA A 770 0.49 -24.08 -15.90
N GLN A 771 -0.79 -24.37 -15.64
CA GLN A 771 -1.92 -23.61 -16.21
C GLN A 771 -1.91 -22.15 -15.75
N ILE A 772 -1.75 -21.91 -14.44
CA ILE A 772 -1.62 -20.56 -13.84
C ILE A 772 -0.47 -19.78 -14.49
N ALA A 773 0.69 -20.42 -14.61
CA ALA A 773 1.86 -19.80 -15.20
C ALA A 773 1.66 -19.48 -16.69
N GLU A 774 1.05 -20.38 -17.47
CA GLU A 774 0.79 -20.11 -18.89
C GLU A 774 -0.22 -18.99 -19.14
N ASP A 775 -1.22 -18.79 -18.27
CA ASP A 775 -2.12 -17.62 -18.35
C ASP A 775 -1.38 -16.32 -17.97
N GLY A 776 -0.48 -16.35 -16.99
CA GLY A 776 0.38 -15.21 -16.66
C GLY A 776 1.39 -14.88 -17.78
N LEU A 777 2.05 -15.89 -18.35
CA LEU A 777 3.00 -15.74 -19.45
C LEU A 777 2.27 -15.34 -20.75
N ARG A 778 1.01 -15.76 -20.94
CA ARG A 778 0.13 -15.26 -22.01
C ARG A 778 -0.07 -13.75 -21.89
N PHE A 779 -0.34 -13.23 -20.69
CA PHE A 779 -0.36 -11.77 -20.46
C PHE A 779 0.98 -11.10 -20.81
N LEU A 780 2.13 -11.63 -20.40
CA LEU A 780 3.43 -11.03 -20.75
C LEU A 780 3.70 -11.04 -22.27
N ARG A 781 3.33 -12.13 -22.97
CA ARG A 781 3.36 -12.20 -24.44
C ARG A 781 2.49 -11.13 -25.10
N ARG A 782 1.27 -10.88 -24.58
CA ARG A 782 0.40 -9.81 -25.08
C ARG A 782 0.95 -8.41 -24.75
N LEU A 783 1.51 -8.19 -23.56
CA LEU A 783 2.15 -6.94 -23.17
C LEU A 783 3.37 -6.60 -24.05
N ALA A 784 4.20 -7.58 -24.38
CA ALA A 784 5.33 -7.39 -25.29
C ALA A 784 4.89 -7.03 -26.71
N TRP A 785 3.85 -7.69 -27.23
CA TRP A 785 3.25 -7.34 -28.53
C TRP A 785 2.69 -5.91 -28.52
N LEU A 786 1.97 -5.53 -27.47
CA LEU A 786 1.41 -4.20 -27.29
C LEU A 786 2.51 -3.11 -27.28
N ALA A 787 3.60 -3.33 -26.53
CA ALA A 787 4.75 -2.42 -26.52
C ALA A 787 5.42 -2.31 -27.90
N LYS A 788 5.61 -3.43 -28.61
CA LYS A 788 6.18 -3.46 -29.98
C LYS A 788 5.28 -2.72 -30.98
N GLN A 789 3.98 -2.91 -30.91
CA GLN A 789 3.01 -2.27 -31.81
C GLN A 789 2.88 -0.77 -31.54
N ALA A 790 2.77 -0.34 -30.28
CA ALA A 790 2.74 1.08 -29.94
C ALA A 790 4.05 1.80 -30.30
N ALA A 791 5.20 1.14 -30.16
CA ALA A 791 6.48 1.68 -30.63
C ALA A 791 6.51 1.85 -32.17
N LYS A 792 5.98 0.87 -32.92
CA LYS A 792 5.81 0.96 -34.39
C LYS A 792 4.88 2.11 -34.80
N GLU A 793 3.83 2.36 -34.03
CA GLU A 793 2.88 3.48 -34.22
C GLU A 793 3.36 4.82 -33.63
N GLN A 794 4.54 4.86 -32.98
CA GLN A 794 5.07 6.03 -32.26
C GLN A 794 4.14 6.56 -31.13
N ARG A 795 3.35 5.69 -30.52
CA ARG A 795 2.40 6.00 -29.43
C ARG A 795 3.01 5.67 -28.06
N ALA A 796 3.07 6.65 -27.16
CA ALA A 796 3.55 6.47 -25.78
C ALA A 796 2.48 5.79 -24.91
N LEU A 797 2.24 4.49 -25.11
CA LEU A 797 1.23 3.72 -24.35
C LEU A 797 1.86 2.75 -23.36
N TRP A 798 2.43 1.64 -23.85
CA TRP A 798 2.75 0.48 -23.01
C TRP A 798 4.19 0.54 -22.47
N LEU A 799 4.33 0.96 -21.21
CA LEU A 799 5.63 1.07 -20.55
C LEU A 799 6.11 -0.29 -20.02
N LEU A 800 7.21 -0.81 -20.60
CA LEU A 800 7.99 -1.87 -19.95
C LEU A 800 8.85 -1.27 -18.83
N THR A 801 8.93 -1.97 -17.71
CA THR A 801 9.74 -1.58 -16.53
C THR A 801 10.39 -2.85 -15.96
N PRO A 802 11.53 -2.81 -15.22
CA PRO A 802 12.15 -4.03 -14.69
C PRO A 802 11.23 -4.95 -13.86
N LYS A 803 10.09 -4.44 -13.39
CA LYS A 803 9.05 -5.25 -12.77
C LYS A 803 8.39 -6.25 -13.73
N THR A 804 8.40 -6.05 -15.05
CA THR A 804 7.94 -7.06 -16.02
C THR A 804 8.86 -8.28 -16.05
N HIS A 805 10.17 -8.06 -15.93
CA HIS A 805 11.16 -9.12 -15.76
C HIS A 805 11.03 -9.82 -14.39
N VAL A 806 10.69 -9.10 -13.32
CA VAL A 806 10.32 -9.71 -12.03
C VAL A 806 9.09 -10.62 -12.15
N ILE A 807 8.03 -10.17 -12.84
CA ILE A 807 6.86 -11.02 -13.11
C ILE A 807 7.23 -12.19 -14.05
N HIS A 808 8.23 -12.04 -14.92
CA HIS A 808 8.74 -13.14 -15.73
C HIS A 808 9.44 -14.22 -14.85
N HIS A 809 10.31 -13.83 -13.91
CA HIS A 809 10.87 -14.75 -12.90
C HIS A 809 9.76 -15.48 -12.11
N LEU A 810 8.80 -14.74 -11.55
CA LEU A 810 7.73 -15.32 -10.70
C LEU A 810 6.79 -16.29 -11.43
N LEU A 811 6.70 -16.22 -12.76
CA LEU A 811 5.84 -17.08 -13.58
C LEU A 811 6.61 -18.21 -14.29
N LEU A 812 7.81 -17.94 -14.80
CA LEU A 812 8.63 -18.92 -15.50
C LEU A 812 9.45 -19.75 -14.51
N GLU A 813 10.32 -19.11 -13.74
CA GLU A 813 11.28 -19.78 -12.85
C GLU A 813 10.59 -20.33 -11.60
N ASP A 814 9.87 -19.50 -10.84
CA ASP A 814 9.32 -19.91 -9.54
C ASP A 814 8.01 -20.74 -9.65
N LEU A 815 7.41 -20.85 -10.85
CA LEU A 815 6.17 -21.62 -11.10
C LEU A 815 6.30 -22.67 -12.22
N LEU A 816 6.49 -22.24 -13.49
CA LEU A 816 6.36 -23.15 -14.64
C LEU A 816 7.44 -24.23 -14.70
N LEU A 817 8.69 -23.91 -14.36
CA LEU A 817 9.79 -24.87 -14.44
C LEU A 817 9.68 -26.00 -13.40
N PRO A 818 9.44 -25.74 -12.10
CA PRO A 818 9.15 -26.81 -11.13
C PRO A 818 7.90 -27.61 -11.48
N ALA A 819 6.83 -26.95 -11.94
CA ALA A 819 5.60 -27.62 -12.34
C ALA A 819 5.82 -28.63 -13.47
N ARG A 820 6.64 -28.28 -14.48
CA ARG A 820 7.04 -29.19 -15.58
C ARG A 820 7.92 -30.35 -15.12
N GLN A 821 8.52 -30.28 -13.94
CA GLN A 821 9.29 -31.35 -13.31
C GLN A 821 8.45 -32.21 -12.34
N GLY A 822 7.13 -31.98 -12.26
CA GLY A 822 6.24 -32.64 -11.29
C GLY A 822 6.45 -32.19 -9.84
N ILE A 823 7.29 -31.17 -9.62
CA ILE A 823 7.50 -30.55 -8.31
C ILE A 823 6.36 -29.57 -8.07
N TRP A 824 5.84 -29.54 -6.85
CA TRP A 824 4.80 -28.59 -6.43
C TRP A 824 5.48 -27.23 -6.16
N PRO A 825 5.35 -26.20 -7.02
CA PRO A 825 5.96 -24.90 -6.74
C PRO A 825 5.25 -24.20 -5.57
N MET A 826 5.98 -23.30 -4.91
CA MET A 826 5.37 -22.38 -3.97
C MET A 826 4.65 -21.26 -4.73
N ASN A 827 3.39 -21.02 -4.35
CA ASN A 827 2.57 -19.93 -4.85
C ASN A 827 3.32 -18.58 -4.66
N PRO A 828 3.57 -17.76 -5.69
CA PRO A 828 4.23 -16.46 -5.55
C PRO A 828 3.57 -15.50 -4.54
N LEU A 829 2.30 -15.70 -4.22
CA LEU A 829 1.62 -14.96 -3.16
C LEU A 829 2.20 -15.22 -1.74
N SER A 830 2.93 -16.32 -1.54
CA SER A 830 3.65 -16.63 -0.30
C SER A 830 4.73 -15.60 0.04
N TRP A 831 5.27 -14.92 -0.97
CA TRP A 831 6.30 -13.88 -0.84
C TRP A 831 5.72 -12.46 -0.90
N SER A 832 4.39 -12.34 -0.94
CA SER A 832 3.68 -11.13 -1.39
C SER A 832 3.18 -10.28 -0.22
N VAL A 833 3.56 -9.01 -0.19
CA VAL A 833 3.58 -8.18 1.04
C VAL A 833 2.28 -7.40 1.33
N GLN A 834 1.12 -7.84 0.80
CA GLN A 834 -0.18 -7.18 0.97
C GLN A 834 -0.51 -6.92 2.45
N MET A 835 -0.28 -7.92 3.30
CA MET A 835 -0.60 -7.85 4.73
C MET A 835 0.41 -6.98 5.48
N ASP A 836 1.69 -7.07 5.12
CA ASP A 836 2.78 -6.33 5.73
C ASP A 836 2.70 -4.83 5.40
N GLU A 837 2.31 -4.44 4.19
CA GLU A 837 2.04 -3.03 3.82
C GLU A 837 0.93 -2.43 4.71
N ASP A 838 -0.14 -3.16 5.03
CA ASP A 838 -1.16 -2.66 5.97
C ASP A 838 -0.68 -2.68 7.44
N PHE A 839 0.27 -3.55 7.80
CA PHE A 839 0.99 -3.52 9.09
C PHE A 839 1.97 -2.34 9.18
N VAL A 840 2.74 -2.02 8.13
CA VAL A 840 3.52 -0.79 7.99
C VAL A 840 2.60 0.42 8.06
N GLY A 841 1.43 0.36 7.43
CA GLY A 841 0.37 1.36 7.52
C GLY A 841 -0.14 1.55 8.95
N PHE A 842 -0.32 0.48 9.73
CA PHE A 842 -0.63 0.55 11.17
C PHE A 842 0.51 1.17 11.97
N SER A 843 1.73 0.64 11.84
CA SER A 843 2.93 1.11 12.54
C SER A 843 3.25 2.57 12.22
N SER A 844 3.06 3.01 10.98
CA SER A 844 3.20 4.41 10.56
C SER A 844 2.10 5.32 11.12
N ARG A 845 0.86 4.83 11.26
CA ARG A 845 -0.21 5.56 11.98
C ARG A 845 0.12 5.71 13.48
N LEU A 846 0.85 4.77 14.06
CA LEU A 846 1.31 4.79 15.45
C LEU A 846 2.51 5.73 15.64
N ALA A 847 3.51 5.65 14.76
CA ALA A 847 4.71 6.49 14.71
C ALA A 847 4.41 7.98 14.54
N ARG A 848 3.33 8.32 13.83
CA ARG A 848 2.85 9.71 13.73
C ARG A 848 2.27 10.29 15.04
N ARG A 849 2.03 9.44 16.06
CA ARG A 849 1.37 9.78 17.35
C ARG A 849 2.29 9.66 18.57
N VAL A 850 3.62 9.70 18.38
CA VAL A 850 4.64 9.60 19.44
C VAL A 850 5.69 10.73 19.31
N ASP A 851 6.60 10.83 20.28
CA ASP A 851 7.77 11.72 20.17
C ASP A 851 8.83 11.06 19.26
N PRO A 852 9.37 11.75 18.24
CA PRO A 852 10.36 11.19 17.32
C PRO A 852 11.56 10.54 18.01
N ARG A 853 12.06 11.13 19.11
CA ARG A 853 13.23 10.65 19.87
C ARG A 853 12.99 9.31 20.58
N THR A 854 11.74 8.90 20.71
CA THR A 854 11.34 7.63 21.35
C THR A 854 10.46 6.79 20.43
N CYS A 855 10.48 7.06 19.12
CA CYS A 855 9.49 6.56 18.16
C CYS A 855 9.40 5.03 18.18
N SER A 856 10.52 4.33 17.99
CA SER A 856 10.58 2.86 18.01
C SER A 856 10.08 2.32 19.36
N LYS A 857 10.58 2.84 20.49
CA LYS A 857 10.17 2.42 21.84
C LYS A 857 8.67 2.54 22.05
N ARG A 858 8.10 3.73 21.78
CA ARG A 858 6.68 4.02 22.02
C ARG A 858 5.75 3.36 21.00
N CYS A 859 6.24 3.00 19.82
CA CYS A 859 5.52 2.13 18.88
C CYS A 859 5.44 0.70 19.41
N ILE A 860 6.57 0.09 19.80
CA ILE A 860 6.60 -1.29 20.29
C ILE A 860 5.82 -1.42 21.61
N GLU A 861 6.01 -0.50 22.58
CA GLU A 861 5.21 -0.49 23.81
C GLU A 861 3.70 -0.50 23.52
N ARG A 862 3.23 0.40 22.63
CA ARG A 862 1.80 0.48 22.27
C ARG A 862 1.32 -0.73 21.44
N TYR A 863 2.21 -1.36 20.67
CA TYR A 863 1.92 -2.63 20.02
C TYR A 863 1.74 -3.76 21.05
N LEU A 864 2.61 -3.87 22.07
CA LEU A 864 2.48 -4.86 23.15
C LEU A 864 1.18 -4.68 23.96
N TYR A 865 0.74 -3.44 24.21
CA TYR A 865 -0.56 -3.15 24.81
C TYR A 865 -1.74 -3.57 23.91
N ALA A 866 -1.65 -3.29 22.60
CA ALA A 866 -2.70 -3.68 21.65
C ALA A 866 -2.77 -5.21 21.48
N ALA A 867 -1.62 -5.88 21.42
CA ALA A 867 -1.50 -7.33 21.38
C ALA A 867 -2.11 -7.97 22.63
N TYR A 868 -1.79 -7.48 23.83
CA TYR A 868 -2.36 -7.97 25.09
C TYR A 868 -3.88 -7.95 25.06
N ALA A 869 -4.48 -6.82 24.63
CA ALA A 869 -5.93 -6.69 24.52
C ALA A 869 -6.56 -7.69 23.51
N GLN A 870 -5.90 -7.99 22.39
CA GLN A 870 -6.39 -9.00 21.45
C GLN A 870 -6.22 -10.43 21.98
N TYR A 871 -5.11 -10.74 22.65
CA TYR A 871 -4.86 -12.06 23.23
C TYR A 871 -5.82 -12.36 24.40
N VAL A 872 -6.12 -11.35 25.22
CA VAL A 872 -7.20 -11.43 26.24
C VAL A 872 -8.56 -11.65 25.58
N LYS A 873 -8.91 -10.86 24.55
CA LYS A 873 -10.17 -11.02 23.81
C LYS A 873 -10.32 -12.41 23.20
N ALA A 874 -9.23 -12.99 22.70
CA ALA A 874 -9.18 -14.33 22.13
C ALA A 874 -9.01 -15.46 23.17
N LYS A 875 -9.01 -15.14 24.48
CA LYS A 875 -8.81 -16.06 25.61
C LYS A 875 -7.44 -16.77 25.66
N TYR A 876 -6.46 -16.27 24.93
CA TYR A 876 -5.05 -16.72 24.95
C TYR A 876 -4.26 -16.22 26.16
N ILE A 877 -4.72 -15.12 26.78
CA ILE A 877 -4.24 -14.64 28.07
C ILE A 877 -5.45 -14.48 28.99
N ILE A 878 -5.43 -15.14 30.14
CA ILE A 878 -6.34 -14.84 31.24
C ILE A 878 -5.81 -13.57 31.93
N PRO A 879 -6.61 -12.49 32.08
CA PRO A 879 -6.21 -11.33 32.87
C PRO A 879 -5.91 -11.75 34.32
N ARG A 880 -4.87 -11.16 34.93
CA ARG A 880 -4.74 -11.21 36.38
C ARG A 880 -5.82 -10.30 36.97
N SER A 881 -6.63 -10.88 37.86
CA SER A 881 -7.61 -10.19 38.72
C SER A 881 -6.94 -9.16 39.61
#